data_AF-A0A7V9P3V2-F1
#
_entry.id   AF-A0A7V9P3V2-F1
#
_cell.length_a   1.000
_cell.length_b   1.000
_cell.length_c   1.000
_cell.angle_alpha   90.00
_cell.angle_beta   90.00
_cell.angle_gamma   90.00
#
_symmetry.space_group_name_H-M   'P 1'
#
loop_
_entity.id
_entity.type
_entity.pdbx_description
1 polymer ?
#
loop_
_entity_poly.entity_id
_entity_poly.type
_entity_poly.pdbx_seq_one_letter_code
_entity_poly.pdbx_strand_id
1 'polypeptide(L)'
;MREARNEKLAALHDPSDDQRRAWVAHMRAESLTIRAPGAADRTSFLLFGDPGEGDSSQFALVQPLLSRADGVDFAFIASDVVYPAGDVNDYRRKFYFPYRDLSVPIYAIPGNHDWDDGGLLGFMFHFCGHDEPPRTVLDAVPRALRPFWRKPARVHAATQVARREREEKNTIARQPGPYFALDAGPLLLVGLDLGLCGRVDHDQGRWLGEVSRGDPRPKILVTSKPIYGDGHYNATPIEGGGSVDEVVRHPASNYVAVVSGEIHNYQRYPVSVPGGRTIQYIVCGAAGAFSQGTHTIERIGIPNPDPDLPPVAEEDVRLYPLRGDSLSFFSELYARRAEESRLFRRLLRAVGVPNADAVRIRPEEAGRLMEEATGAPSRRDPSAGPGRGRRGNHPGRGAQIRTGDPLAPRRTPGRAVLPLLGLGRAAVLQVLLPRRRDGDGDSPSALRGDRLRRARRRSAARGRAHLDEGRRVVVRALVCVAVALALAPAASAQARPNWQANVSAAARYAEARAGVESFAVVTERGRLLGRFKERAYPSASVLKAMLLVAYLNRPAVRGRPLNDNERGLLEPMIRWSANEPATYFVRLLGRGPLNRLAERAGMRHFHLVISPWGTSKITAEDQARYFARVDLLTPRRHRSYARRLLATVVPSQRWGIPPARPDGWKIFLKGGWGSGTGWVTHQVALLERGNRRVSLAILTRRNPSHTYGTETIRGIATRLLRGLR
;
A
#
# COMPACT_ATOMS: atom_id res chain seq x y z
N MET A 1 -4.42 -0.16 13.97
CA MET A 1 -5.54 -0.37 14.93
C MET A 1 -5.91 0.87 15.76
N ARG A 2 -5.05 1.89 15.92
CA ARG A 2 -5.40 3.18 16.55
C ARG A 2 -5.95 4.25 15.59
N GLU A 3 -5.81 4.05 14.29
CA GLU A 3 -6.05 5.07 13.27
C GLU A 3 -7.53 5.23 12.89
N ALA A 4 -8.28 4.13 12.72
CA ALA A 4 -9.73 4.13 12.47
C ALA A 4 -10.56 4.01 13.77
N ARG A 5 -10.33 4.95 14.70
CA ARG A 5 -10.98 4.93 16.02
C ARG A 5 -12.41 5.47 15.97
N ASN A 6 -12.65 6.50 15.15
CA ASN A 6 -13.91 7.21 15.14
C ASN A 6 -14.97 6.40 14.41
N GLU A 7 -14.63 5.75 13.29
CA GLU A 7 -15.51 4.81 12.60
C GLU A 7 -16.12 3.76 13.55
N LYS A 8 -15.32 3.18 14.45
CA LYS A 8 -15.81 2.22 15.46
C LYS A 8 -16.74 2.83 16.50
N LEU A 9 -16.51 4.11 16.85
CA LEU A 9 -17.36 4.84 17.79
C LEU A 9 -18.64 5.34 17.13
N ALA A 10 -18.61 5.61 15.83
CA ALA A 10 -19.75 6.06 15.03
C ALA A 10 -20.89 5.03 15.01
N ALA A 11 -20.57 3.74 15.20
CA ALA A 11 -21.57 2.70 15.42
C ALA A 11 -22.49 2.96 16.64
N LEU A 12 -22.08 3.77 17.62
CA LEU A 12 -22.93 4.21 18.74
C LEU A 12 -23.71 5.47 18.40
N HIS A 13 -23.02 6.45 17.82
CA HIS A 13 -23.59 7.69 17.33
C HIS A 13 -22.60 8.34 16.37
N ASP A 14 -23.03 8.52 15.12
CA ASP A 14 -22.24 9.15 14.07
C ASP A 14 -22.50 10.67 14.05
N PRO A 15 -21.53 11.51 14.45
CA PRO A 15 -21.69 12.96 14.42
C PRO A 15 -21.44 13.57 13.03
N SER A 16 -21.11 12.78 12.01
CA SER A 16 -20.68 13.32 10.70
C SER A 16 -21.75 14.17 10.01
N ASP A 17 -23.04 13.81 10.10
CA ASP A 17 -24.14 14.62 9.57
C ASP A 17 -24.19 16.02 10.22
N ASP A 18 -24.09 16.11 11.55
CA ASP A 18 -24.07 17.38 12.29
C ASP A 18 -22.79 18.19 12.01
N GLN A 19 -21.65 17.50 11.91
CA GLN A 19 -20.38 18.13 11.55
C GLN A 19 -20.40 18.67 10.13
N ARG A 20 -21.01 17.96 9.18
CA ARG A 20 -21.16 18.39 7.79
C ARG A 20 -22.04 19.63 7.70
N ARG A 21 -23.20 19.64 8.35
CA ARG A 21 -24.06 20.83 8.46
C ARG A 21 -23.30 22.02 9.05
N ALA A 22 -22.53 21.80 10.10
CA ALA A 22 -21.71 22.84 10.73
C ALA A 22 -20.62 23.39 9.80
N TRP A 23 -20.01 22.54 8.97
CA TRP A 23 -19.07 22.97 7.94
C TRP A 23 -19.75 23.81 6.86
N VAL A 24 -20.82 23.30 6.25
CA VAL A 24 -21.53 24.00 5.16
C VAL A 24 -22.07 25.36 5.64
N ALA A 25 -22.65 25.42 6.84
CA ALA A 25 -23.10 26.67 7.44
C ALA A 25 -21.94 27.65 7.73
N HIS A 26 -20.76 27.14 8.08
CA HIS A 26 -19.57 27.95 8.31
C HIS A 26 -19.00 28.53 7.00
N MET A 27 -19.03 27.76 5.92
CA MET A 27 -18.52 28.17 4.61
C MET A 27 -19.32 29.32 4.01
N ARG A 28 -20.63 29.38 4.28
CA ARG A 28 -21.55 30.39 3.71
C ARG A 28 -21.43 30.50 2.18
N ALA A 29 -21.20 29.38 1.51
CA ALA A 29 -21.07 29.36 0.06
C ALA A 29 -22.40 29.83 -0.56
N GLU A 30 -22.34 30.82 -1.45
CA GLU A 30 -23.52 31.32 -2.19
C GLU A 30 -24.10 30.23 -3.09
N SER A 31 -23.25 29.33 -3.59
CA SER A 31 -23.61 28.19 -4.40
C SER A 31 -22.67 27.01 -4.13
N LEU A 32 -23.24 25.82 -4.06
CA LEU A 32 -22.50 24.55 -4.06
C LEU A 32 -22.28 24.02 -5.49
N THR A 33 -22.55 24.83 -6.52
CA THR A 33 -22.24 24.49 -7.91
C THR A 33 -21.08 25.33 -8.38
N ILE A 34 -20.02 24.68 -8.86
CA ILE A 34 -18.85 25.32 -9.47
C ILE A 34 -18.68 24.85 -10.91
N ARG A 35 -17.98 25.64 -11.71
CA ARG A 35 -17.69 25.30 -13.11
C ARG A 35 -16.27 24.74 -13.24
N ALA A 36 -16.14 23.60 -13.94
CA ALA A 36 -14.84 23.04 -14.25
C ALA A 36 -14.06 23.96 -15.21
N PRO A 37 -12.73 24.08 -15.05
CA PRO A 37 -11.88 24.76 -16.01
C PRO A 37 -12.03 24.16 -17.40
N GLY A 38 -12.13 25.02 -18.42
CA GLY A 38 -12.27 24.57 -19.80
C GLY A 38 -13.61 23.92 -20.15
N ALA A 39 -14.62 23.98 -19.27
CA ALA A 39 -15.97 23.48 -19.55
C ALA A 39 -16.56 24.16 -20.79
N ALA A 40 -16.46 23.46 -21.92
CA ALA A 40 -16.91 23.85 -23.25
C ALA A 40 -18.00 22.88 -23.74
N ASP A 41 -18.14 22.70 -25.05
CA ASP A 41 -19.02 21.72 -25.70
C ASP A 41 -18.54 20.26 -25.50
N ARG A 42 -17.29 20.06 -25.07
CA ARG A 42 -16.69 18.77 -24.72
C ARG A 42 -15.96 18.87 -23.38
N THR A 43 -15.90 17.75 -22.64
CA THR A 43 -15.05 17.60 -21.45
C THR A 43 -14.31 16.26 -21.43
N SER A 44 -13.10 16.26 -20.89
CA SER A 44 -12.25 15.10 -20.66
C SER A 44 -11.76 15.11 -19.22
N PHE A 45 -11.99 14.03 -18.46
CA PHE A 45 -11.58 13.96 -17.06
C PHE A 45 -11.13 12.56 -16.64
N LEU A 46 -10.30 12.51 -15.59
CA LEU A 46 -9.97 11.27 -14.88
C LEU A 46 -10.90 11.12 -13.67
N LEU A 47 -11.41 9.91 -13.42
CA LEU A 47 -12.19 9.61 -12.22
C LEU A 47 -11.67 8.31 -11.59
N PHE A 48 -11.34 8.34 -10.30
CA PHE A 48 -10.76 7.21 -9.58
C PHE A 48 -11.06 7.24 -8.08
N GLY A 49 -11.16 6.08 -7.43
CA GLY A 49 -11.47 5.93 -5.99
C GLY A 49 -10.36 5.28 -5.17
N ASP A 50 -10.35 5.54 -3.87
CA ASP A 50 -9.41 5.07 -2.85
C ASP A 50 -7.91 5.13 -3.25
N PRO A 51 -7.41 6.31 -3.64
CA PRO A 51 -6.00 6.45 -3.96
C PRO A 51 -5.09 6.37 -2.73
N GLY A 52 -5.59 6.66 -1.52
CA GLY A 52 -4.82 7.28 -0.44
C GLY A 52 -3.86 6.44 0.42
N GLU A 53 -3.40 5.25 0.04
CA GLU A 53 -2.64 4.36 0.96
C GLU A 53 -1.19 4.84 1.21
N GLY A 54 -0.55 5.45 0.20
CA GLY A 54 0.82 5.96 0.31
C GLY A 54 1.91 4.89 0.29
N ASP A 55 1.58 3.68 -0.14
CA ASP A 55 2.50 2.56 -0.29
C ASP A 55 2.52 2.00 -1.73
N SER A 56 3.12 0.83 -1.93
CA SER A 56 3.23 0.15 -3.21
C SER A 56 1.90 -0.02 -3.97
N SER A 57 0.77 -0.23 -3.29
CA SER A 57 -0.56 -0.37 -3.92
C SER A 57 -0.92 0.90 -4.69
N GLN A 58 -0.81 2.06 -4.04
CA GLN A 58 -1.04 3.37 -4.64
C GLN A 58 -0.14 3.61 -5.85
N PHE A 59 1.17 3.45 -5.68
CA PHE A 59 2.09 3.80 -6.76
C PHE A 59 2.05 2.84 -7.95
N ALA A 60 1.56 1.60 -7.77
CA ALA A 60 1.35 0.67 -8.89
C ALA A 60 0.39 1.24 -9.95
N LEU A 61 -0.55 2.09 -9.53
CA LEU A 61 -1.62 2.61 -10.38
C LEU A 61 -1.45 4.09 -10.75
N VAL A 62 -0.67 4.84 -9.98
CA VAL A 62 -0.31 6.24 -10.31
C VAL A 62 0.30 6.35 -11.71
N GLN A 63 1.22 5.47 -12.12
CA GLN A 63 1.83 5.58 -13.45
C GLN A 63 0.86 5.26 -14.60
N PRO A 64 0.08 4.15 -14.55
CA PRO A 64 -1.01 3.93 -15.50
C PRO A 64 -2.04 5.07 -15.57
N LEU A 65 -2.36 5.70 -14.45
CA LEU A 65 -3.27 6.84 -14.40
C LEU A 65 -2.66 8.06 -15.08
N LEU A 66 -1.41 8.41 -14.75
CA LEU A 66 -0.72 9.56 -15.33
C LEU A 66 -0.46 9.39 -16.84
N SER A 67 -0.31 8.16 -17.35
CA SER A 67 -0.19 7.92 -18.79
C SER A 67 -1.48 8.16 -19.57
N ARG A 68 -2.61 8.33 -18.87
CA ARG A 68 -3.92 8.70 -19.44
C ARG A 68 -4.30 10.15 -19.14
N ALA A 69 -3.43 10.92 -18.50
CA ALA A 69 -3.72 12.30 -18.11
C ALA A 69 -3.47 13.33 -19.23
N ASP A 70 -2.92 12.91 -20.37
CA ASP A 70 -2.68 13.82 -21.49
C ASP A 70 -4.01 14.28 -22.12
N GLY A 71 -4.17 15.60 -22.31
CA GLY A 71 -5.41 16.20 -22.83
C GLY A 71 -6.64 16.09 -21.92
N VAL A 72 -6.45 15.82 -20.63
CA VAL A 72 -7.51 15.86 -19.61
C VAL A 72 -7.67 17.27 -19.06
N ASP A 73 -8.92 17.71 -18.82
CA ASP A 73 -9.25 19.03 -18.29
C ASP A 73 -9.17 19.07 -16.75
N PHE A 74 -9.57 17.99 -16.08
CA PHE A 74 -9.54 17.84 -14.62
C PHE A 74 -9.57 16.37 -14.18
N ALA A 75 -9.36 16.14 -12.88
CA ALA A 75 -9.53 14.85 -12.24
C ALA A 75 -10.53 14.93 -11.07
N PHE A 76 -11.17 13.80 -10.75
CA PHE A 76 -12.14 13.67 -9.67
C PHE A 76 -11.85 12.40 -8.85
N ILE A 77 -11.69 12.54 -7.53
CA ILE A 77 -11.49 11.42 -6.60
C ILE A 77 -12.82 11.03 -5.94
N ALA A 78 -13.21 9.76 -6.05
CA ALA A 78 -14.53 9.29 -5.64
C ALA A 78 -14.67 8.86 -4.17
N SER A 79 -13.56 8.73 -3.41
CA SER A 79 -13.55 8.45 -1.97
C SER A 79 -12.11 8.38 -1.46
N ASP A 80 -11.95 8.37 -0.13
CA ASP A 80 -10.74 8.02 0.62
C ASP A 80 -9.46 8.56 0.01
N VAL A 81 -9.40 9.89 -0.05
CA VAL A 81 -8.24 10.60 -0.62
C VAL A 81 -6.97 10.24 0.16
N VAL A 82 -7.11 10.02 1.47
CA VAL A 82 -6.03 9.62 2.38
C VAL A 82 -6.51 8.54 3.37
N TYR A 83 -5.88 7.36 3.33
CA TYR A 83 -6.19 6.19 4.18
C TYR A 83 -4.95 5.79 5.03
N PRO A 84 -5.05 5.24 6.26
CA PRO A 84 -6.26 4.80 6.97
C PRO A 84 -6.99 5.85 7.81
N ALA A 85 -6.46 7.06 7.89
CA ALA A 85 -7.18 8.18 8.46
C ALA A 85 -6.74 9.46 7.74
N GLY A 86 -7.68 10.31 7.38
CA GLY A 86 -7.52 11.54 6.60
C GLY A 86 -6.76 12.66 7.30
N ASP A 87 -5.68 12.33 8.03
CA ASP A 87 -4.87 13.31 8.72
C ASP A 87 -4.35 14.37 7.74
N VAL A 88 -4.57 15.64 8.08
CA VAL A 88 -4.17 16.78 7.25
C VAL A 88 -2.70 16.74 6.84
N ASN A 89 -1.81 16.16 7.66
CA ASN A 89 -0.39 16.14 7.32
C ASN A 89 0.02 15.00 6.38
N ASP A 90 -0.84 14.01 6.20
CA ASP A 90 -0.58 12.80 5.43
C ASP A 90 -0.76 13.01 3.91
N TYR A 91 -1.57 14.02 3.51
CA TYR A 91 -1.77 14.45 2.12
C TYR A 91 -0.45 14.76 1.39
N ARG A 92 0.58 15.22 2.11
CA ARG A 92 1.92 15.42 1.55
C ARG A 92 2.49 14.16 0.90
N ARG A 93 2.37 13.02 1.60
CA ARG A 93 2.91 11.73 1.14
C ARG A 93 1.94 11.00 0.22
N LYS A 94 0.64 11.12 0.50
CA LYS A 94 -0.42 10.28 -0.09
C LYS A 94 -1.21 10.97 -1.21
N PHE A 95 -1.11 12.29 -1.36
CA PHE A 95 -1.81 13.04 -2.40
C PHE A 95 -0.86 13.92 -3.23
N TYR A 96 -0.16 14.85 -2.59
CA TYR A 96 0.72 15.78 -3.30
C TYR A 96 1.88 15.08 -3.97
N PHE A 97 2.55 14.14 -3.30
CA PHE A 97 3.69 13.44 -3.90
C PHE A 97 3.29 12.48 -5.05
N PRO A 98 2.27 11.61 -4.91
CA PRO A 98 1.86 10.68 -5.96
C PRO A 98 1.35 11.40 -7.21
N TYR A 99 0.56 12.47 -7.03
CA TYR A 99 -0.09 13.20 -8.12
C TYR A 99 0.59 14.53 -8.48
N ARG A 100 1.87 14.72 -8.10
CA ARG A 100 2.64 15.95 -8.38
C ARG A 100 2.80 16.26 -9.87
N ASP A 101 2.74 15.22 -10.69
CA ASP A 101 2.93 15.28 -12.15
C ASP A 101 1.56 15.51 -12.85
N LEU A 102 0.45 15.56 -12.10
CA LEU A 102 -0.88 15.91 -12.60
C LEU A 102 -1.12 17.41 -12.43
N SER A 103 -0.90 18.17 -13.52
CA SER A 103 -1.01 19.64 -13.57
C SER A 103 -2.43 20.16 -13.80
N VAL A 104 -3.43 19.28 -13.71
CA VAL A 104 -4.85 19.64 -13.84
C VAL A 104 -5.51 19.76 -12.47
N PRO A 105 -6.66 20.43 -12.38
CA PRO A 105 -7.54 20.37 -11.22
C PRO A 105 -7.76 18.97 -10.70
N ILE A 106 -7.75 18.81 -9.37
CA ILE A 106 -8.25 17.61 -8.73
C ILE A 106 -9.36 18.00 -7.77
N TYR A 107 -10.55 17.52 -8.08
CA TYR A 107 -11.73 17.55 -7.24
C TYR A 107 -11.85 16.24 -6.47
N ALA A 108 -12.61 16.23 -5.38
CA ALA A 108 -12.79 15.04 -4.57
C ALA A 108 -14.10 15.11 -3.78
N ILE A 109 -14.59 13.96 -3.36
CA ILE A 109 -15.52 13.84 -2.23
C ILE A 109 -14.85 13.02 -1.12
N PRO A 110 -15.20 13.26 0.15
CA PRO A 110 -14.60 12.54 1.25
C PRO A 110 -15.17 11.13 1.40
N GLY A 111 -14.30 10.18 1.76
CA GLY A 111 -14.70 8.87 2.26
C GLY A 111 -14.82 8.82 3.77
N ASN A 112 -15.23 7.66 4.30
CA ASN A 112 -15.27 7.42 5.75
C ASN A 112 -13.88 7.58 6.39
N HIS A 113 -12.80 7.22 5.69
CA HIS A 113 -11.45 7.39 6.24
C HIS A 113 -11.01 8.85 6.30
N ASP A 114 -11.55 9.72 5.44
CA ASP A 114 -11.30 11.16 5.54
C ASP A 114 -11.94 11.77 6.80
N TRP A 115 -13.11 11.26 7.22
CA TRP A 115 -13.81 11.65 8.44
C TRP A 115 -13.17 11.14 9.74
N ASP A 116 -12.35 10.09 9.65
CA ASP A 116 -11.65 9.47 10.78
C ASP A 116 -10.59 10.38 11.44
N ASP A 117 -10.37 11.60 10.93
CA ASP A 117 -9.44 12.60 11.46
C ASP A 117 -9.99 13.37 12.68
N GLY A 118 -11.30 13.28 12.95
CA GLY A 118 -11.98 13.96 14.05
C GLY A 118 -13.01 15.02 13.67
N GLY A 119 -13.10 15.39 12.39
CA GLY A 119 -14.11 16.34 11.93
C GLY A 119 -13.87 16.87 10.51
N LEU A 120 -13.29 16.06 9.63
CA LEU A 120 -13.02 16.34 8.22
C LEU A 120 -11.99 17.48 7.96
N LEU A 121 -11.16 17.85 8.93
CA LEU A 121 -10.21 18.95 8.76
C LEU A 121 -9.24 18.70 7.60
N GLY A 122 -8.69 17.50 7.46
CA GLY A 122 -7.74 17.19 6.40
C GLY A 122 -8.30 17.49 5.01
N PHE A 123 -9.48 16.95 4.72
CA PHE A 123 -10.16 17.20 3.46
C PHE A 123 -10.50 18.69 3.28
N MET A 124 -11.13 19.30 4.29
CA MET A 124 -11.52 20.72 4.23
C MET A 124 -10.32 21.66 4.08
N PHE A 125 -9.15 21.30 4.61
CA PHE A 125 -7.91 22.05 4.44
C PHE A 125 -7.38 22.00 3.01
N HIS A 126 -7.41 20.81 2.40
CA HIS A 126 -6.76 20.57 1.12
C HIS A 126 -7.63 20.91 -0.10
N PHE A 127 -8.95 20.80 0.04
CA PHE A 127 -9.89 20.95 -1.07
C PHE A 127 -10.80 22.17 -0.94
N CYS A 128 -11.22 22.51 0.27
CA CYS A 128 -12.13 23.63 0.54
C CYS A 128 -11.37 24.88 1.08
N GLY A 129 -10.12 24.69 1.53
CA GLY A 129 -9.23 25.77 1.94
C GLY A 129 -9.43 26.32 3.35
N HIS A 130 -9.94 25.51 4.27
CA HIS A 130 -10.10 25.88 5.68
C HIS A 130 -8.89 25.46 6.52
N ASP A 131 -8.28 26.40 7.23
CA ASP A 131 -7.06 26.12 7.99
C ASP A 131 -7.31 25.44 9.34
N GLU A 132 -8.51 25.60 9.90
CA GLU A 132 -8.93 25.06 11.20
C GLU A 132 -10.41 24.69 11.20
N PRO A 133 -10.84 23.70 12.03
CA PRO A 133 -12.24 23.35 12.16
C PRO A 133 -12.98 24.39 13.01
N PRO A 134 -14.14 24.90 12.57
CA PRO A 134 -14.92 25.82 13.37
C PRO A 134 -15.41 25.12 14.64
N ARG A 135 -15.60 25.90 15.70
CA ARG A 135 -16.00 25.36 17.02
C ARG A 135 -17.30 24.56 16.94
N THR A 136 -18.24 24.94 16.08
CA THR A 136 -19.50 24.24 15.83
C THR A 136 -19.29 22.79 15.35
N VAL A 137 -18.29 22.54 14.50
CA VAL A 137 -17.93 21.19 14.04
C VAL A 137 -17.37 20.34 15.19
N LEU A 138 -16.55 20.94 16.06
CA LEU A 138 -16.02 20.23 17.22
C LEU A 138 -17.09 19.96 18.28
N ASP A 139 -18.04 20.89 18.43
CA ASP A 139 -19.11 20.79 19.41
C ASP A 139 -20.25 19.84 18.99
N ALA A 140 -20.37 19.52 17.70
CA ALA A 140 -21.30 18.52 17.17
C ALA A 140 -21.04 17.10 17.72
N VAL A 141 -19.81 16.79 18.13
CA VAL A 141 -19.51 15.50 18.78
C VAL A 141 -20.20 15.45 20.15
N PRO A 142 -21.02 14.42 20.46
CA PRO A 142 -21.69 14.30 21.75
C PRO A 142 -20.73 14.37 22.92
N ARG A 143 -21.09 15.09 23.99
CA ARG A 143 -20.23 15.30 25.18
C ARG A 143 -19.69 13.99 25.75
N ALA A 144 -20.48 12.92 25.72
CA ALA A 144 -20.09 11.60 26.20
C ALA A 144 -19.01 10.92 25.33
N LEU A 145 -18.97 11.20 24.02
CA LEU A 145 -18.00 10.64 23.08
C LEU A 145 -16.72 11.48 22.96
N ARG A 146 -16.77 12.79 23.23
CA ARG A 146 -15.62 13.72 23.08
C ARG A 146 -14.29 13.25 23.68
N PRO A 147 -14.21 12.60 24.87
CA PRO A 147 -12.93 12.10 25.40
C PRO A 147 -12.30 10.98 24.57
N PHE A 148 -13.14 10.26 23.81
CA PHE A 148 -12.74 9.11 23.01
C PHE A 148 -12.69 9.40 21.52
N TRP A 149 -13.35 10.47 21.07
CA TRP A 149 -13.27 10.94 19.69
C TRP A 149 -11.88 11.48 19.39
N ARG A 150 -11.32 11.10 18.23
CA ARG A 150 -10.06 11.65 17.75
C ARG A 150 -10.23 13.16 17.50
N LYS A 151 -9.19 13.92 17.81
CA LYS A 151 -9.13 15.35 17.53
C LYS A 151 -8.37 15.60 16.23
N PRO A 152 -8.79 16.58 15.41
CA PRO A 152 -8.04 17.02 14.25
C PRO A 152 -6.60 17.37 14.61
N ALA A 153 -5.66 16.96 13.77
CA ALA A 153 -4.25 17.25 13.96
C ALA A 153 -3.94 18.71 13.64
N ARG A 154 -2.91 19.27 14.29
CA ARG A 154 -2.39 20.59 13.93
C ARG A 154 -1.75 20.54 12.54
N VAL A 155 -2.07 21.53 11.70
CA VAL A 155 -1.44 21.67 10.38
C VAL A 155 0.04 22.03 10.54
N HIS A 156 0.93 21.22 9.95
CA HIS A 156 2.36 21.53 9.91
C HIS A 156 2.68 22.59 8.86
N ALA A 157 3.70 23.43 9.12
CA ALA A 157 4.13 24.47 8.18
C ALA A 157 4.44 23.92 6.77
N ALA A 158 5.06 22.75 6.69
CA ALA A 158 5.37 22.11 5.42
C ALA A 158 4.13 21.56 4.67
N THR A 159 3.02 21.32 5.38
CA THR A 159 1.72 20.99 4.77
C THR A 159 1.11 22.23 4.13
N GLN A 160 1.20 23.39 4.79
CA GLN A 160 0.77 24.66 4.20
C GLN A 160 1.58 25.01 2.94
N VAL A 161 2.91 24.82 2.98
CA VAL A 161 3.76 25.03 1.80
C VAL A 161 3.32 24.13 0.64
N ALA A 162 3.09 22.83 0.90
CA ALA A 162 2.66 21.90 -0.14
C ALA A 162 1.31 22.27 -0.77
N ARG A 163 0.35 22.78 0.03
CA ARG A 163 -0.92 23.29 -0.49
C ARG A 163 -0.69 24.50 -1.40
N ARG A 164 0.06 25.50 -0.93
CA ARG A 164 0.38 26.71 -1.71
C ARG A 164 1.08 26.38 -3.04
N GLU A 165 2.10 25.53 -3.01
CA GLU A 165 2.81 25.10 -4.22
C GLU A 165 1.90 24.39 -5.23
N ARG A 166 0.83 23.71 -4.76
CA ARG A 166 -0.17 23.10 -5.64
C ARG A 166 -1.14 24.14 -6.19
N GLU A 167 -1.63 25.03 -5.35
CA GLU A 167 -2.53 26.13 -5.74
C GLU A 167 -1.87 27.04 -6.80
N GLU A 168 -0.58 27.34 -6.65
CA GLU A 168 0.20 28.11 -7.62
C GLU A 168 0.33 27.40 -8.98
N LYS A 169 0.38 26.06 -8.99
CA LYS A 169 0.49 25.27 -10.22
C LYS A 169 -0.84 25.07 -10.92
N ASN A 170 -1.90 24.95 -10.13
CA ASN A 170 -3.22 24.55 -10.57
C ASN A 170 -4.22 25.64 -10.14
N THR A 171 -4.08 26.86 -10.69
CA THR A 171 -4.94 28.03 -10.40
C THR A 171 -6.41 27.71 -10.63
N ILE A 172 -7.12 27.27 -9.58
CA ILE A 172 -8.51 26.81 -9.66
C ILE A 172 -9.26 27.24 -8.41
N ALA A 173 -10.54 27.53 -8.60
CA ALA A 173 -11.47 27.75 -7.50
C ALA A 173 -11.48 26.57 -6.53
N ARG A 174 -11.40 26.87 -5.23
CA ARG A 174 -11.55 25.87 -4.16
C ARG A 174 -12.93 25.23 -4.24
N GLN A 175 -13.03 23.97 -3.81
CA GLN A 175 -14.32 23.29 -3.74
C GLN A 175 -15.23 24.01 -2.72
N PRO A 176 -16.53 24.18 -3.05
CA PRO A 176 -17.44 24.98 -2.22
C PRO A 176 -17.98 24.21 -1.01
N GLY A 177 -17.63 22.93 -0.86
CA GLY A 177 -18.06 22.08 0.24
C GLY A 177 -17.55 20.64 0.12
N PRO A 178 -17.83 19.80 1.13
CA PRO A 178 -17.54 18.37 1.09
C PRO A 178 -18.43 17.61 0.09
N TYR A 179 -19.56 18.20 -0.28
CA TYR A 179 -20.41 17.82 -1.39
C TYR A 179 -20.69 19.06 -2.25
N PHE A 180 -20.82 18.86 -3.55
CA PHE A 180 -20.97 19.95 -4.52
C PHE A 180 -21.34 19.40 -5.90
N ALA A 181 -21.75 20.27 -6.80
CA ALA A 181 -21.92 19.95 -8.21
C ALA A 181 -20.85 20.65 -9.05
N LEU A 182 -20.31 19.94 -10.03
CA LEU A 182 -19.30 20.42 -10.97
C LEU A 182 -19.90 20.47 -12.36
N ASP A 183 -20.16 21.67 -12.85
CA ASP A 183 -20.55 21.91 -14.24
C ASP A 183 -19.33 21.67 -15.15
N ALA A 184 -19.35 20.55 -15.87
CA ALA A 184 -18.31 20.15 -16.79
C ALA A 184 -18.70 20.41 -18.26
N GLY A 185 -19.64 21.32 -18.54
CA GLY A 185 -20.09 21.64 -19.89
C GLY A 185 -21.28 20.79 -20.32
N PRO A 186 -21.12 19.77 -21.20
CA PRO A 186 -22.22 18.90 -21.60
C PRO A 186 -22.70 17.93 -20.50
N LEU A 187 -21.99 17.88 -19.37
CA LEU A 187 -22.21 16.95 -18.27
C LEU A 187 -22.17 17.69 -16.94
N LEU A 188 -23.03 17.29 -16.01
CA LEU A 188 -22.95 17.72 -14.61
C LEU A 188 -22.49 16.55 -13.73
N LEU A 189 -21.40 16.75 -12.99
CA LEU A 189 -20.95 15.80 -11.96
C LEU A 189 -21.52 16.23 -10.62
N VAL A 190 -22.12 15.30 -9.87
CA VAL A 190 -22.73 15.59 -8.57
C VAL A 190 -22.00 14.76 -7.52
N GLY A 191 -21.28 15.40 -6.60
CA GLY A 191 -20.54 14.74 -5.52
C GLY A 191 -21.34 14.69 -4.22
N LEU A 192 -21.39 13.52 -3.58
CA LEU A 192 -22.00 13.33 -2.26
C LEU A 192 -20.97 12.95 -1.19
N ASP A 193 -21.14 13.52 -0.01
CA ASP A 193 -20.46 13.12 1.20
C ASP A 193 -21.40 12.26 2.05
N LEU A 194 -21.00 11.02 2.33
CA LEU A 194 -21.83 10.08 3.10
C LEU A 194 -21.38 9.90 4.56
N GLY A 195 -20.41 10.69 5.03
CA GLY A 195 -19.95 10.61 6.42
C GLY A 195 -19.24 9.28 6.74
N LEU A 196 -19.28 8.90 8.03
CA LEU A 196 -18.69 7.64 8.49
C LEU A 196 -19.60 6.44 8.20
N CYS A 197 -20.90 6.60 8.42
CA CYS A 197 -21.86 5.49 8.35
C CYS A 197 -22.64 5.35 7.03
N GLY A 198 -22.39 6.19 6.02
CA GLY A 198 -23.05 6.02 4.71
C GLY A 198 -24.44 6.64 4.65
N ARG A 199 -24.63 7.81 5.25
CA ARG A 199 -25.93 8.49 5.35
C ARG A 199 -25.90 9.89 4.74
N VAL A 200 -27.06 10.37 4.32
CA VAL A 200 -27.27 11.72 3.82
C VAL A 200 -28.20 12.47 4.77
N ASP A 201 -27.73 13.62 5.26
CA ASP A 201 -28.53 14.52 6.09
C ASP A 201 -29.64 15.22 5.28
N HIS A 202 -30.62 15.79 5.98
CA HIS A 202 -31.77 16.43 5.35
C HIS A 202 -31.39 17.55 4.37
N ASP A 203 -30.38 18.37 4.72
CA ASP A 203 -30.00 19.55 3.93
C ASP A 203 -29.29 19.14 2.64
N GLN A 204 -28.36 18.18 2.72
CA GLN A 204 -27.71 17.59 1.56
C GLN A 204 -28.72 16.82 0.68
N GLY A 205 -29.69 16.12 1.29
CA GLY A 205 -30.75 15.42 0.57
C GLY A 205 -31.67 16.35 -0.21
N ARG A 206 -32.09 17.46 0.41
CA ARG A 206 -32.83 18.53 -0.25
C ARG A 206 -32.03 19.12 -1.41
N TRP A 207 -30.77 19.50 -1.16
CA TRP A 207 -29.87 20.03 -2.19
C TRP A 207 -29.70 19.07 -3.37
N LEU A 208 -29.51 17.77 -3.10
CA LEU A 208 -29.40 16.74 -4.13
C LEU A 208 -30.66 16.69 -5.00
N GLY A 209 -31.84 16.77 -4.39
CA GLY A 209 -33.12 16.81 -5.09
C GLY A 209 -33.27 18.03 -5.99
N GLU A 210 -32.85 19.20 -5.53
CA GLU A 210 -32.88 20.47 -6.27
C GLU A 210 -31.91 20.44 -7.46
N VAL A 211 -30.64 20.11 -7.25
CA VAL A 211 -29.62 20.08 -8.32
C VAL A 211 -29.89 18.98 -9.36
N SER A 212 -30.46 17.85 -8.93
CA SER A 212 -30.75 16.74 -9.85
C SER A 212 -31.90 17.05 -10.79
N ARG A 213 -32.98 17.68 -10.29
CA ARG A 213 -34.19 17.97 -11.07
C ARG A 213 -34.15 19.34 -11.76
N GLY A 214 -33.33 20.27 -11.27
CA GLY A 214 -33.22 21.63 -11.80
C GLY A 214 -32.42 21.75 -13.10
N ASP A 215 -31.69 20.71 -13.51
CA ASP A 215 -30.86 20.70 -14.71
C ASP A 215 -31.25 19.51 -15.62
N PRO A 216 -31.55 19.69 -16.91
CA PRO A 216 -31.94 18.58 -17.78
C PRO A 216 -30.75 17.78 -18.35
N ARG A 217 -29.51 18.28 -18.23
CA ARG A 217 -28.31 17.63 -18.79
C ARG A 217 -28.08 16.25 -18.19
N PRO A 218 -27.36 15.35 -18.90
CA PRO A 218 -26.93 14.09 -18.33
C PRO A 218 -26.05 14.32 -17.10
N LYS A 219 -26.17 13.43 -16.11
CA LYS A 219 -25.44 13.52 -14.84
C LYS A 219 -24.67 12.26 -14.48
N ILE A 220 -23.55 12.43 -13.79
CA ILE A 220 -22.88 11.35 -13.07
C ILE A 220 -22.88 11.69 -11.59
N LEU A 221 -23.42 10.79 -10.78
CA LEU A 221 -23.29 10.86 -9.33
C LEU A 221 -21.93 10.27 -8.93
N VAL A 222 -21.18 10.97 -8.08
CA VAL A 222 -19.95 10.48 -7.45
C VAL A 222 -20.20 10.39 -5.95
N THR A 223 -19.97 9.23 -5.35
CA THR A 223 -20.29 8.94 -3.95
C THR A 223 -19.23 8.05 -3.31
N SER A 224 -19.00 8.13 -2.00
CA SER A 224 -18.01 7.26 -1.35
C SER A 224 -18.44 5.80 -1.36
N LYS A 225 -19.68 5.52 -0.93
CA LYS A 225 -20.25 4.17 -0.84
C LYS A 225 -21.12 3.81 -2.05
N PRO A 226 -21.06 2.56 -2.56
CA PRO A 226 -21.89 2.12 -3.67
C PRO A 226 -23.36 1.92 -3.29
N ILE A 227 -24.26 2.28 -4.21
CA ILE A 227 -25.67 1.83 -4.18
C ILE A 227 -25.78 0.37 -4.64
N TYR A 228 -25.00 -0.02 -5.65
CA TYR A 228 -24.85 -1.41 -6.09
C TYR A 228 -23.38 -1.81 -5.97
N GLY A 229 -23.09 -2.83 -5.17
CA GLY A 229 -21.73 -3.29 -4.90
C GLY A 229 -21.71 -4.60 -4.13
N ASP A 230 -20.70 -5.43 -4.37
CA ASP A 230 -20.51 -6.77 -3.78
C ASP A 230 -21.72 -7.70 -3.95
N GLY A 231 -22.51 -7.49 -5.00
CA GLY A 231 -23.73 -8.27 -5.26
C GLY A 231 -24.94 -7.84 -4.43
N HIS A 232 -24.86 -6.68 -3.76
CA HIS A 232 -25.91 -6.13 -2.92
C HIS A 232 -26.42 -4.77 -3.45
N TYR A 233 -27.66 -4.45 -3.07
CA TYR A 233 -28.30 -3.15 -3.31
C TYR A 233 -28.52 -2.44 -1.97
N ASN A 234 -28.15 -1.16 -1.92
CA ASN A 234 -28.40 -0.25 -0.81
C ASN A 234 -28.87 1.10 -1.35
N ALA A 235 -30.15 1.43 -1.15
CA ALA A 235 -30.75 2.66 -1.64
C ALA A 235 -30.07 3.96 -1.15
N THR A 236 -29.28 3.89 -0.06
CA THR A 236 -28.68 5.02 0.66
C THR A 236 -29.75 5.99 1.19
N PRO A 237 -30.20 5.80 2.44
CA PRO A 237 -31.28 6.61 3.01
C PRO A 237 -30.94 8.09 3.15
N ILE A 238 -31.96 8.94 2.98
CA ILE A 238 -31.91 10.38 3.26
C ILE A 238 -32.70 10.66 4.54
N GLU A 239 -32.12 11.47 5.45
CA GLU A 239 -32.82 11.94 6.64
C GLU A 239 -34.10 12.70 6.28
N GLY A 240 -35.22 12.32 6.88
CA GLY A 240 -36.55 12.88 6.58
C GLY A 240 -37.35 12.09 5.54
N GLY A 241 -36.75 11.10 4.87
CA GLY A 241 -37.44 10.16 4.00
C GLY A 241 -36.88 10.07 2.58
N GLY A 242 -37.19 8.97 1.90
CA GLY A 242 -36.68 8.64 0.58
C GLY A 242 -35.22 8.19 0.59
N SER A 243 -34.63 8.11 -0.61
CA SER A 243 -33.27 7.61 -0.80
C SER A 243 -32.53 8.31 -1.94
N VAL A 244 -31.20 8.23 -1.93
CA VAL A 244 -30.36 8.75 -3.02
C VAL A 244 -30.71 8.05 -4.32
N ASP A 245 -30.92 6.74 -4.28
CA ASP A 245 -31.26 5.94 -5.45
C ASP A 245 -32.60 6.34 -6.08
N GLU A 246 -33.62 6.68 -5.28
CA GLU A 246 -34.88 7.25 -5.79
C GLU A 246 -34.68 8.55 -6.55
N VAL A 247 -33.81 9.46 -6.05
CA VAL A 247 -33.48 10.71 -6.74
C VAL A 247 -32.75 10.42 -8.05
N VAL A 248 -31.79 9.48 -8.04
CA VAL A 248 -30.98 9.11 -9.21
C VAL A 248 -31.85 8.49 -10.32
N ARG A 249 -32.73 7.55 -9.97
CA ARG A 249 -33.57 6.83 -10.94
C ARG A 249 -34.72 7.67 -11.48
N HIS A 250 -35.10 8.75 -10.79
CA HIS A 250 -36.19 9.60 -11.22
C HIS A 250 -35.99 10.10 -12.67
N PRO A 251 -36.98 10.01 -13.57
CA PRO A 251 -36.83 10.36 -14.99
C PRO A 251 -36.30 11.76 -15.24
N ALA A 252 -36.76 12.74 -14.46
CA ALA A 252 -36.33 14.14 -14.57
C ALA A 252 -34.86 14.38 -14.16
N SER A 253 -34.24 13.46 -13.41
CA SER A 253 -32.86 13.64 -12.92
C SER A 253 -31.80 13.34 -13.97
N ASN A 254 -32.12 12.56 -15.00
CA ASN A 254 -31.25 12.23 -16.14
C ASN A 254 -29.83 11.76 -15.78
N TYR A 255 -29.67 10.99 -14.70
CA TYR A 255 -28.38 10.34 -14.42
C TYR A 255 -28.10 9.22 -15.43
N VAL A 256 -26.83 9.12 -15.85
CA VAL A 256 -26.33 8.06 -16.74
C VAL A 256 -25.39 7.10 -16.02
N ALA A 257 -24.79 7.53 -14.92
CA ALA A 257 -23.94 6.71 -14.07
C ALA A 257 -23.93 7.15 -12.60
N VAL A 258 -23.63 6.20 -11.72
CA VAL A 258 -23.25 6.43 -10.33
C VAL A 258 -21.87 5.79 -10.14
N VAL A 259 -20.90 6.52 -9.62
CA VAL A 259 -19.52 6.03 -9.45
C VAL A 259 -19.10 6.13 -7.99
N SER A 260 -18.54 5.05 -7.44
CA SER A 260 -18.10 5.01 -6.04
C SER A 260 -16.68 4.51 -5.81
N GLY A 261 -16.10 4.91 -4.67
CA GLY A 261 -14.75 4.54 -4.25
C GLY A 261 -14.70 3.29 -3.38
N GLU A 262 -15.23 3.32 -2.16
CA GLU A 262 -14.93 2.45 -0.99
C GLU A 262 -14.54 0.96 -1.18
N ILE A 263 -15.07 0.24 -2.18
CA ILE A 263 -14.75 -1.18 -2.35
C ILE A 263 -13.54 -1.32 -3.27
N HIS A 264 -12.45 -1.91 -2.76
CA HIS A 264 -11.15 -1.96 -3.45
C HIS A 264 -11.07 -3.00 -4.59
N ASN A 265 -12.04 -3.01 -5.49
CA ASN A 265 -11.99 -3.72 -6.76
C ASN A 265 -12.78 -2.90 -7.79
N TYR A 266 -12.94 -3.42 -9.01
CA TYR A 266 -13.80 -2.80 -10.00
C TYR A 266 -15.07 -3.63 -10.19
N GLN A 267 -16.21 -2.95 -10.20
CA GLN A 267 -17.51 -3.55 -10.43
C GLN A 267 -18.36 -2.65 -11.32
N ARG A 268 -19.21 -3.22 -12.17
CA ARG A 268 -20.18 -2.46 -12.96
C ARG A 268 -21.51 -3.19 -13.06
N TYR A 269 -22.56 -2.52 -12.63
CA TYR A 269 -23.95 -2.97 -12.62
C TYR A 269 -24.80 -2.08 -13.54
N PRO A 270 -25.27 -2.58 -14.69
CA PRO A 270 -26.24 -1.85 -15.50
C PRO A 270 -27.65 -2.04 -14.92
N VAL A 271 -28.33 -0.95 -14.58
CA VAL A 271 -29.68 -0.97 -13.99
C VAL A 271 -30.65 -0.31 -14.95
N SER A 272 -31.72 -1.03 -15.31
CA SER A 272 -32.81 -0.50 -16.12
C SER A 272 -33.68 0.44 -15.29
N VAL A 273 -34.04 1.59 -15.86
CA VAL A 273 -34.93 2.59 -15.25
C VAL A 273 -36.05 2.97 -16.24
N PRO A 274 -37.17 3.58 -15.78
CA PRO A 274 -38.27 3.94 -16.66
C PRO A 274 -37.86 4.79 -17.87
N GLY A 275 -38.58 4.62 -18.98
CA GLY A 275 -38.27 5.28 -20.25
C GLY A 275 -37.18 4.60 -21.06
N GLY A 276 -36.86 3.33 -20.77
CA GLY A 276 -35.90 2.52 -21.54
C GLY A 276 -34.44 2.93 -21.36
N ARG A 277 -34.13 3.74 -20.33
CA ARG A 277 -32.76 4.17 -20.02
C ARG A 277 -32.07 3.12 -19.14
N THR A 278 -30.74 3.18 -19.14
CA THR A 278 -29.90 2.38 -18.24
C THR A 278 -28.94 3.29 -17.51
N ILE A 279 -28.85 3.13 -16.19
CA ILE A 279 -27.84 3.81 -15.36
C ILE A 279 -26.72 2.81 -15.07
N GLN A 280 -25.47 3.23 -15.27
CA GLN A 280 -24.29 2.42 -14.94
C GLN A 280 -23.85 2.71 -13.50
N TYR A 281 -24.02 1.76 -12.60
CA TYR A 281 -23.46 1.84 -11.24
C TYR A 281 -22.06 1.19 -11.27
N ILE A 282 -21.03 1.97 -10.93
CA ILE A 282 -19.63 1.63 -11.10
C ILE A 282 -18.91 1.75 -9.76
N VAL A 283 -18.19 0.72 -9.36
CA VAL A 283 -17.23 0.74 -8.25
C VAL A 283 -15.82 0.89 -8.82
N CYS A 284 -15.04 1.85 -8.31
CA CYS A 284 -13.69 2.17 -8.78
C CYS A 284 -12.64 2.34 -7.66
N GLY A 285 -12.82 1.67 -6.51
CA GLY A 285 -11.96 1.79 -5.31
C GLY A 285 -10.57 1.18 -5.41
N ALA A 286 -10.28 0.44 -6.46
CA ALA A 286 -8.96 -0.13 -6.64
C ALA A 286 -7.96 0.85 -7.27
N ALA A 287 -8.01 2.17 -7.04
CA ALA A 287 -7.08 3.12 -7.67
C ALA A 287 -5.83 3.44 -6.84
N GLY A 288 -5.74 2.95 -5.61
CA GLY A 288 -4.51 3.00 -4.84
C GLY A 288 -4.52 2.30 -3.48
N ALA A 289 -5.57 1.53 -3.19
CA ALA A 289 -5.63 0.65 -2.04
C ALA A 289 -5.38 -0.83 -2.42
N PHE A 290 -5.08 -1.68 -1.44
CA PHE A 290 -4.99 -3.12 -1.63
C PHE A 290 -6.28 -3.70 -2.25
N SER A 291 -6.17 -4.57 -3.25
CA SER A 291 -7.36 -5.13 -3.88
C SER A 291 -8.13 -6.08 -2.96
N GLN A 292 -9.45 -5.92 -2.88
CA GLN A 292 -10.36 -6.87 -2.23
C GLN A 292 -10.76 -7.99 -3.19
N GLY A 293 -11.01 -9.18 -2.64
CA GLY A 293 -11.21 -10.39 -3.42
C GLY A 293 -12.61 -10.50 -4.03
N THR A 294 -12.76 -10.38 -5.35
CA THR A 294 -14.05 -10.60 -6.02
C THR A 294 -14.55 -12.05 -5.92
N HIS A 295 -13.68 -13.00 -5.59
CA HIS A 295 -14.06 -14.41 -5.36
C HIS A 295 -15.04 -14.61 -4.20
N THR A 296 -15.24 -13.62 -3.34
CA THR A 296 -16.23 -13.68 -2.25
C THR A 296 -17.62 -13.22 -2.67
N ILE A 297 -17.77 -12.62 -3.86
CA ILE A 297 -19.05 -12.15 -4.38
C ILE A 297 -19.83 -13.37 -4.89
N GLU A 298 -21.02 -13.61 -4.35
CA GLU A 298 -21.89 -14.70 -4.78
C GLU A 298 -22.50 -14.44 -6.17
N ARG A 299 -23.34 -15.36 -6.65
CA ARG A 299 -24.09 -15.18 -7.89
C ARG A 299 -24.99 -13.96 -7.80
N ILE A 300 -24.95 -13.11 -8.81
CA ILE A 300 -25.69 -11.86 -8.81
C ILE A 300 -27.07 -12.05 -9.42
N GLY A 301 -28.09 -11.62 -8.69
CA GLY A 301 -29.49 -11.59 -9.09
C GLY A 301 -30.21 -10.55 -8.25
N ILE A 302 -29.87 -9.28 -8.44
CA ILE A 302 -30.36 -8.19 -7.60
C ILE A 302 -31.71 -7.72 -8.14
N PRO A 303 -32.82 -7.80 -7.37
CA PRO A 303 -34.11 -7.30 -7.81
C PRO A 303 -34.04 -5.82 -8.20
N ASN A 304 -34.80 -5.44 -9.23
CA ASN A 304 -34.97 -4.04 -9.55
C ASN A 304 -35.92 -3.40 -8.51
N PRO A 305 -35.59 -2.22 -7.95
CA PRO A 305 -36.52 -1.51 -7.05
C PRO A 305 -37.84 -1.13 -7.73
N ASP A 306 -37.86 -1.04 -9.06
CA ASP A 306 -39.08 -0.99 -9.87
C ASP A 306 -39.45 -2.42 -10.29
N PRO A 307 -40.56 -3.00 -9.77
CA PRO A 307 -40.92 -4.40 -10.02
C PRO A 307 -41.28 -4.70 -11.49
N ASP A 308 -41.60 -3.67 -12.29
CA ASP A 308 -41.93 -3.83 -13.71
C ASP A 308 -40.68 -3.90 -14.61
N LEU A 309 -39.50 -3.66 -14.03
CA LEU A 309 -38.23 -3.65 -14.75
C LEU A 309 -37.37 -4.88 -14.43
N PRO A 310 -36.52 -5.32 -15.38
CA PRO A 310 -35.71 -6.51 -15.17
C PRO A 310 -34.70 -6.34 -14.03
N PRO A 311 -34.40 -7.42 -13.28
CA PRO A 311 -33.37 -7.42 -12.25
C PRO A 311 -31.98 -7.26 -12.86
N VAL A 312 -31.00 -6.92 -12.04
CA VAL A 312 -29.59 -6.97 -12.44
C VAL A 312 -29.11 -8.41 -12.38
N ALA A 313 -28.82 -8.99 -13.54
CA ALA A 313 -28.39 -10.37 -13.68
C ALA A 313 -26.86 -10.51 -13.79
N GLU A 314 -26.35 -11.66 -13.36
CA GLU A 314 -24.93 -12.03 -13.39
C GLU A 314 -24.26 -11.78 -14.75
N GLU A 315 -24.94 -12.11 -15.84
CA GLU A 315 -24.44 -11.93 -17.20
C GLU A 315 -24.18 -10.46 -17.57
N ASP A 316 -24.84 -9.52 -16.92
CA ASP A 316 -24.71 -8.09 -17.24
C ASP A 316 -23.63 -7.40 -16.40
N VAL A 317 -23.25 -8.01 -15.27
CA VAL A 317 -22.24 -7.46 -14.36
C VAL A 317 -20.83 -7.71 -14.87
N ARG A 318 -19.97 -6.71 -14.66
CA ARG A 318 -18.52 -6.83 -14.86
C ARG A 318 -17.80 -6.70 -13.53
N LEU A 319 -16.91 -7.64 -13.26
CA LEU A 319 -16.01 -7.62 -12.10
C LEU A 319 -14.56 -7.62 -12.59
N TYR A 320 -13.70 -6.86 -11.93
CA TYR A 320 -12.26 -6.97 -12.11
C TYR A 320 -11.54 -6.85 -10.75
N PRO A 321 -10.63 -7.79 -10.41
CA PRO A 321 -10.30 -9.00 -11.18
C PRO A 321 -11.49 -9.96 -11.32
N LEU A 322 -11.44 -10.87 -12.29
CA LEU A 322 -12.43 -11.95 -12.39
C LEU A 322 -12.37 -12.81 -11.14
N ARG A 323 -13.52 -13.39 -10.72
CA ARG A 323 -13.59 -14.21 -9.50
C ARG A 323 -12.54 -15.33 -9.47
N GLY A 324 -12.33 -16.03 -10.59
CA GLY A 324 -11.31 -17.07 -10.70
C GLY A 324 -9.87 -16.55 -10.56
N ASP A 325 -9.53 -15.45 -11.24
CA ASP A 325 -8.21 -14.83 -11.11
C ASP A 325 -7.96 -14.30 -9.69
N SER A 326 -9.01 -13.75 -9.07
CA SER A 326 -9.01 -13.32 -7.66
C SER A 326 -8.73 -14.50 -6.73
N LEU A 327 -9.50 -15.58 -6.85
CA LEU A 327 -9.33 -16.79 -6.04
C LEU A 327 -7.91 -17.33 -6.17
N SER A 328 -7.39 -17.46 -7.40
CA SER A 328 -6.03 -17.95 -7.64
C SER A 328 -4.98 -17.04 -6.98
N PHE A 329 -5.09 -15.72 -7.14
CA PHE A 329 -4.16 -14.77 -6.53
C PHE A 329 -4.14 -14.86 -4.99
N PHE A 330 -5.33 -14.87 -4.36
CA PHE A 330 -5.44 -14.95 -2.90
C PHE A 330 -4.98 -16.30 -2.36
N SER A 331 -5.21 -17.39 -3.11
CA SER A 331 -4.70 -18.72 -2.79
C SER A 331 -3.16 -18.74 -2.64
N GLU A 332 -2.45 -18.10 -3.57
CA GLU A 332 -0.99 -17.96 -3.53
C GLU A 332 -0.52 -17.05 -2.40
N LEU A 333 -1.28 -15.98 -2.10
CA LEU A 333 -1.00 -15.09 -0.98
C LEU A 333 -1.06 -15.85 0.36
N TYR A 334 -2.09 -16.67 0.56
CA TYR A 334 -2.23 -17.49 1.76
C TYR A 334 -1.17 -18.60 1.83
N ALA A 335 -0.83 -19.23 0.71
CA ALA A 335 0.25 -20.22 0.64
C ALA A 335 1.60 -19.61 1.09
N ARG A 336 1.97 -18.45 0.55
CA ARG A 336 3.17 -17.70 0.97
C ARG A 336 3.14 -17.36 2.46
N ARG A 337 2.00 -16.86 2.96
CA ARG A 337 1.82 -16.53 4.38
C ARG A 337 1.99 -17.77 5.27
N ALA A 338 1.54 -18.94 4.81
CA ALA A 338 1.74 -20.21 5.52
C ALA A 338 3.23 -20.58 5.56
N GLU A 339 3.95 -20.49 4.44
CA GLU A 339 5.39 -20.76 4.40
C GLU A 339 6.17 -19.88 5.39
N GLU A 340 5.81 -18.60 5.45
CA GLU A 340 6.47 -17.60 6.32
C GLU A 340 6.06 -17.70 7.79
N SER A 341 4.81 -18.07 8.11
CA SER A 341 4.25 -18.04 9.46
C SER A 341 3.90 -19.42 10.00
N ARG A 342 4.60 -19.84 11.07
CA ARG A 342 4.29 -21.09 11.80
C ARG A 342 2.91 -21.06 12.45
N LEU A 343 2.47 -19.90 12.94
CA LEU A 343 1.15 -19.74 13.56
C LEU A 343 0.04 -19.93 12.53
N PHE A 344 0.19 -19.29 11.36
CA PHE A 344 -0.78 -19.42 10.28
C PHE A 344 -0.83 -20.85 9.73
N ARG A 345 0.32 -21.52 9.60
CA ARG A 345 0.38 -22.96 9.28
C ARG A 345 -0.38 -23.83 10.27
N ARG A 346 -0.28 -23.56 11.57
CA ARG A 346 -1.03 -24.31 12.59
C ARG A 346 -2.53 -24.08 12.44
N LEU A 347 -2.94 -22.85 12.17
CA LEU A 347 -4.34 -22.50 11.91
C LEU A 347 -4.89 -23.28 10.71
N LEU A 348 -4.17 -23.29 9.58
CA LEU A 348 -4.56 -24.04 8.38
C LEU A 348 -4.70 -25.55 8.67
N ARG A 349 -3.78 -26.14 9.42
CA ARG A 349 -3.90 -27.56 9.82
C ARG A 349 -5.12 -27.83 10.70
N ALA A 350 -5.48 -26.90 11.58
CA ALA A 350 -6.65 -27.04 12.44
C ALA A 350 -7.96 -27.05 11.65
N VAL A 351 -7.99 -26.43 10.46
CA VAL A 351 -9.12 -26.46 9.53
C VAL A 351 -8.93 -27.50 8.41
N GLY A 352 -8.06 -28.50 8.60
CA GLY A 352 -7.93 -29.64 7.68
C GLY A 352 -7.01 -29.43 6.48
N VAL A 353 -6.27 -28.32 6.40
CA VAL A 353 -5.33 -28.03 5.32
C VAL A 353 -3.91 -28.53 5.70
N PRO A 354 -3.36 -29.55 5.01
CA PRO A 354 -2.15 -30.23 5.46
C PRO A 354 -0.85 -29.41 5.28
N ASN A 355 -0.76 -28.61 4.21
CA ASN A 355 0.42 -27.82 3.87
C ASN A 355 0.06 -26.58 3.01
N ALA A 356 1.04 -25.74 2.71
CA ALA A 356 0.86 -24.52 1.92
C ALA A 356 0.51 -24.79 0.45
N ASP A 357 1.00 -25.90 -0.13
CA ASP A 357 0.66 -26.27 -1.50
C ASP A 357 -0.82 -26.67 -1.64
N ALA A 358 -1.41 -27.22 -0.58
CA ALA A 358 -2.81 -27.63 -0.58
C ALA A 358 -3.80 -26.47 -0.67
N VAL A 359 -3.37 -25.23 -0.42
CA VAL A 359 -4.21 -24.03 -0.64
C VAL A 359 -3.91 -23.33 -1.96
N ARG A 360 -2.92 -23.76 -2.75
CA ARG A 360 -2.63 -23.14 -4.05
C ARG A 360 -3.63 -23.60 -5.09
N ILE A 361 -4.32 -22.64 -5.73
CA ILE A 361 -5.29 -22.90 -6.78
C ILE A 361 -4.77 -22.26 -8.07
N ARG A 362 -4.58 -23.07 -9.12
CA ARG A 362 -4.13 -22.59 -10.42
C ARG A 362 -5.25 -21.78 -11.10
N PRO A 363 -4.93 -20.79 -11.95
CA PRO A 363 -5.95 -19.96 -12.60
C PRO A 363 -7.01 -20.75 -13.38
N GLU A 364 -6.61 -21.81 -14.09
CA GLU A 364 -7.52 -22.68 -14.86
C GLU A 364 -8.49 -23.48 -13.98
N GLU A 365 -8.05 -23.88 -12.78
CA GLU A 365 -8.87 -24.57 -11.80
C GLU A 365 -9.78 -23.60 -11.05
N ALA A 366 -9.26 -22.41 -10.72
CA ALA A 366 -10.00 -21.38 -10.00
C ALA A 366 -11.25 -20.92 -10.74
N GLY A 367 -11.19 -20.82 -12.08
CA GLY A 367 -12.36 -20.50 -12.91
C GLY A 367 -13.48 -21.52 -12.75
N ARG A 368 -13.16 -22.81 -12.86
CA ARG A 368 -14.14 -23.90 -12.71
C ARG A 368 -14.70 -23.98 -11.29
N LEU A 369 -13.85 -23.83 -10.27
CA LEU A 369 -14.30 -23.82 -8.88
C LEU A 369 -15.27 -22.67 -8.61
N MET A 370 -15.02 -21.49 -9.20
CA MET A 370 -15.96 -20.37 -9.08
C MET A 370 -17.25 -20.62 -9.85
N GLU A 371 -17.19 -21.21 -11.04
CA GLU A 371 -18.38 -21.66 -11.78
C GLU A 371 -19.22 -22.66 -10.97
N GLU A 372 -18.60 -23.65 -10.36
CA GLU A 372 -19.29 -24.65 -9.53
C GLU A 372 -19.87 -24.02 -8.25
N ALA A 373 -19.11 -23.13 -7.58
CA ALA A 373 -19.52 -22.53 -6.32
C ALA A 373 -20.63 -21.47 -6.50
N THR A 374 -20.62 -20.74 -7.61
CA THR A 374 -21.54 -19.61 -7.84
C THR A 374 -22.57 -19.89 -8.92
N GLY A 375 -22.39 -20.91 -9.76
CA GLY A 375 -23.20 -21.10 -10.97
C GLY A 375 -23.02 -20.00 -12.01
N ALA A 376 -22.02 -19.11 -11.86
CA ALA A 376 -21.74 -18.02 -12.77
C ALA A 376 -20.60 -18.39 -13.74
N PRO A 377 -20.76 -18.19 -15.07
CA PRO A 377 -19.76 -18.59 -16.05
C PRO A 377 -18.41 -17.88 -15.87
N SER A 378 -17.34 -18.65 -15.96
CA SER A 378 -15.94 -18.22 -15.94
C SER A 378 -15.62 -17.58 -17.30
N ARG A 379 -15.97 -16.31 -17.47
CA ARG A 379 -15.70 -15.55 -18.69
C ARG A 379 -14.19 -15.43 -18.99
N ARG A 380 -13.64 -16.42 -19.68
CA ARG A 380 -12.50 -16.28 -20.59
C ARG A 380 -12.96 -16.65 -21.99
N ASP A 381 -13.72 -15.74 -22.62
CA ASP A 381 -13.82 -15.75 -24.08
C ASP A 381 -13.14 -14.49 -24.63
N PRO A 382 -11.92 -14.62 -25.20
CA PRO A 382 -11.20 -13.49 -25.79
C PRO A 382 -11.82 -12.97 -27.10
N SER A 383 -12.89 -13.60 -27.61
CA SER A 383 -13.55 -13.19 -28.87
C SER A 383 -14.77 -12.27 -28.69
N ALA A 384 -15.26 -12.08 -27.47
CA ALA A 384 -16.41 -11.22 -27.19
C ALA A 384 -15.98 -9.74 -27.07
N GLY A 385 -15.96 -9.02 -28.19
CA GLY A 385 -15.88 -7.55 -28.22
C GLY A 385 -17.03 -6.88 -27.45
N PRO A 386 -16.99 -5.55 -27.23
CA PRO A 386 -18.02 -4.83 -26.50
C PRO A 386 -19.39 -5.09 -27.16
N GLY A 387 -20.36 -5.50 -26.34
CA GLY A 387 -21.69 -5.92 -26.77
C GLY A 387 -22.28 -4.95 -27.79
N ARG A 388 -22.56 -5.47 -28.99
CA ARG A 388 -23.37 -4.76 -29.97
C ARG A 388 -24.74 -4.52 -29.35
N GLY A 389 -25.06 -3.26 -29.06
CA GLY A 389 -26.44 -2.84 -28.92
C GLY A 389 -27.22 -3.29 -30.16
N ARG A 390 -28.47 -3.73 -29.95
CA ARG A 390 -29.44 -4.04 -31.01
C ARG A 390 -29.40 -2.93 -32.07
N ARG A 391 -28.78 -3.18 -33.22
CA ARG A 391 -28.93 -2.36 -34.43
C ARG A 391 -29.97 -3.02 -35.31
N GLY A 392 -30.96 -2.22 -35.72
CA GLY A 392 -32.00 -2.61 -36.65
C GLY A 392 -31.45 -3.12 -37.99
N ASN A 393 -32.26 -3.97 -38.62
CA ASN A 393 -32.04 -4.61 -39.91
C ASN A 393 -31.69 -3.62 -41.02
N HIS A 394 -30.61 -3.91 -41.77
CA HIS A 394 -30.56 -3.72 -43.23
C HIS A 394 -29.59 -4.73 -43.87
N PRO A 395 -29.92 -5.30 -45.05
CA PRO A 395 -29.18 -6.43 -45.63
C PRO A 395 -28.17 -6.00 -46.70
N GLY A 396 -27.12 -6.80 -46.89
CA GLY A 396 -26.37 -6.82 -48.16
C GLY A 396 -24.94 -7.33 -48.09
N ARG A 397 -24.73 -8.55 -48.63
CA ARG A 397 -23.55 -9.09 -49.38
C ARG A 397 -22.18 -9.01 -48.67
N GLY A 398 -21.33 -10.03 -48.62
CA GLY A 398 -21.17 -11.31 -49.30
C GLY A 398 -19.69 -11.75 -49.11
N ALA A 399 -19.38 -12.97 -49.53
CA ALA A 399 -18.06 -13.61 -49.67
C ALA A 399 -17.57 -14.54 -48.53
N GLN A 400 -17.72 -15.82 -48.88
CA GLN A 400 -17.16 -17.07 -48.38
C GLN A 400 -15.65 -17.06 -48.07
N ILE A 401 -15.22 -17.88 -47.10
CA ILE A 401 -14.15 -18.88 -47.30
C ILE A 401 -14.51 -20.17 -46.52
N ARG A 402 -14.43 -21.30 -47.24
CA ARG A 402 -14.66 -22.68 -46.77
C ARG A 402 -13.43 -23.19 -45.98
N THR A 403 -13.68 -23.95 -44.91
CA THR A 403 -12.72 -24.94 -44.39
C THR A 403 -13.43 -26.27 -44.27
N GLY A 404 -12.88 -27.29 -44.93
CA GLY A 404 -13.39 -28.65 -44.93
C GLY A 404 -13.13 -29.36 -43.60
N ASP A 405 -14.11 -30.16 -43.20
CA ASP A 405 -13.94 -31.35 -42.36
C ASP A 405 -13.38 -32.49 -43.25
N PRO A 406 -12.78 -33.59 -42.73
CA PRO A 406 -13.54 -34.48 -41.83
C PRO A 406 -12.73 -35.35 -40.83
N LEU A 407 -13.46 -35.86 -39.82
CA LEU A 407 -13.50 -37.28 -39.36
C LEU A 407 -13.45 -37.46 -37.83
N ALA A 408 -14.56 -37.97 -37.29
CA ALA A 408 -14.60 -38.76 -36.07
C ALA A 408 -14.35 -40.25 -36.39
N PRO A 409 -13.97 -41.07 -35.40
CA PRO A 409 -15.02 -41.92 -34.82
C PRO A 409 -14.98 -42.06 -33.29
N ARG A 410 -16.17 -42.35 -32.77
CA ARG A 410 -16.54 -42.63 -31.38
C ARG A 410 -15.82 -43.86 -30.82
N ARG A 411 -15.41 -43.79 -29.54
CA ARG A 411 -15.44 -44.93 -28.59
C ARG A 411 -15.86 -44.46 -27.20
N THR A 412 -16.81 -45.19 -26.64
CA THR A 412 -17.39 -45.13 -25.28
C THR A 412 -16.35 -45.38 -24.19
N PRO A 413 -16.46 -44.75 -23.00
CA PRO A 413 -15.81 -45.25 -21.79
C PRO A 413 -16.81 -45.99 -20.90
N GLY A 414 -16.40 -47.19 -20.51
CA GLY A 414 -17.05 -47.99 -19.48
C GLY A 414 -16.95 -47.35 -18.09
N ARG A 415 -17.83 -47.84 -17.21
CA ARG A 415 -18.00 -47.49 -15.81
C ARG A 415 -16.75 -47.73 -14.93
N ALA A 416 -16.78 -47.01 -13.80
CA ALA A 416 -16.03 -47.18 -12.55
C ALA A 416 -14.59 -46.63 -12.58
N VAL A 417 -14.10 -45.85 -11.62
CA VAL A 417 -14.23 -45.92 -10.16
C VAL A 417 -13.96 -44.52 -9.56
N LEU A 418 -14.86 -43.97 -8.75
CA LEU A 418 -14.51 -43.13 -7.59
C LEU A 418 -14.40 -44.11 -6.39
N PRO A 419 -13.49 -43.92 -5.40
CA PRO A 419 -13.60 -42.78 -4.49
C PRO A 419 -12.26 -42.29 -3.88
N LEU A 420 -12.35 -41.30 -2.97
CA LEU A 420 -11.32 -40.83 -2.01
C LEU A 420 -10.36 -39.69 -2.40
N LEU A 421 -10.90 -38.50 -2.74
CA LEU A 421 -10.16 -37.22 -2.61
C LEU A 421 -11.06 -36.02 -2.18
N GLY A 422 -12.21 -36.28 -1.56
CA GLY A 422 -13.26 -35.26 -1.32
C GLY A 422 -13.12 -34.38 -0.07
N LEU A 423 -12.37 -34.77 0.95
CA LEU A 423 -12.40 -34.08 2.25
C LEU A 423 -11.46 -32.87 2.37
N GLY A 424 -10.38 -32.80 1.58
CA GLY A 424 -9.42 -31.69 1.65
C GLY A 424 -9.86 -30.42 0.90
N ARG A 425 -10.54 -30.56 -0.24
CA ARG A 425 -10.93 -29.44 -1.10
C ARG A 425 -12.12 -28.64 -0.56
N ALA A 426 -13.09 -29.30 0.05
CA ALA A 426 -14.23 -28.63 0.69
C ALA A 426 -13.79 -27.74 1.87
N ALA A 427 -12.76 -28.17 2.62
CA ALA A 427 -12.20 -27.38 3.73
C ALA A 427 -11.43 -26.14 3.25
N VAL A 428 -10.72 -26.23 2.12
CA VAL A 428 -10.05 -25.08 1.47
C VAL A 428 -11.06 -24.04 1.01
N LEU A 429 -12.19 -24.46 0.42
CA LEU A 429 -13.29 -23.58 0.04
C LEU A 429 -13.97 -22.92 1.25
N GLN A 430 -14.11 -23.62 2.39
CA GLN A 430 -14.69 -23.03 3.61
C GLN A 430 -13.82 -21.94 4.26
N VAL A 431 -12.51 -21.90 3.99
CA VAL A 431 -11.61 -20.84 4.48
C VAL A 431 -11.60 -19.64 3.52
N LEU A 432 -11.90 -19.86 2.24
CA LEU A 432 -11.80 -18.87 1.17
C LEU A 432 -13.16 -18.28 0.74
N LEU A 433 -14.28 -18.92 1.10
CA LEU A 433 -15.64 -18.48 0.81
C LEU A 433 -16.39 -18.28 2.14
N PRO A 434 -17.07 -17.13 2.37
CA PRO A 434 -17.90 -16.93 3.56
C PRO A 434 -19.07 -17.94 3.61
N ARG A 435 -19.53 -18.29 4.82
CA ARG A 435 -20.77 -19.07 5.00
C ARG A 435 -22.00 -18.16 4.91
N ARG A 436 -23.08 -18.68 4.32
CA ARG A 436 -24.45 -18.12 4.38
C ARG A 436 -24.82 -17.70 5.80
N ARG A 437 -25.37 -16.49 5.94
CA ARG A 437 -26.39 -16.19 6.96
C ARG A 437 -27.70 -16.12 6.21
N ASP A 438 -28.49 -17.19 6.29
CA ASP A 438 -29.91 -17.09 5.96
C ASP A 438 -30.56 -16.15 6.99
N GLY A 439 -31.37 -15.20 6.53
CA GLY A 439 -32.02 -14.20 7.37
C GLY A 439 -33.21 -14.77 8.14
N ASP A 440 -33.38 -14.33 9.39
CA ASP A 440 -34.55 -13.56 9.84
C ASP A 440 -34.34 -13.06 11.28
N GLY A 441 -35.04 -11.96 11.60
CA GLY A 441 -34.88 -11.19 12.83
C GLY A 441 -35.36 -11.88 14.10
N ASP A 442 -34.68 -11.57 15.21
CA ASP A 442 -35.32 -10.93 16.36
C ASP A 442 -34.24 -10.51 17.37
N SER A 443 -34.44 -9.36 18.02
CA SER A 443 -33.71 -9.02 19.24
C SER A 443 -34.21 -9.90 20.39
N PRO A 444 -33.39 -10.18 21.41
CA PRO A 444 -33.64 -9.41 22.62
C PRO A 444 -32.40 -8.91 23.34
N SER A 445 -32.55 -7.66 23.77
CA SER A 445 -31.88 -7.02 24.88
C SER A 445 -31.94 -7.83 26.19
N ALA A 446 -30.89 -7.61 27.00
CA ALA A 446 -30.87 -7.44 28.45
C ALA A 446 -29.93 -8.41 29.16
N LEU A 447 -28.95 -7.84 29.88
CA LEU A 447 -28.74 -8.11 31.30
C LEU A 447 -27.91 -6.96 31.91
N ARG A 448 -28.58 -6.19 32.77
CA ARG A 448 -28.01 -5.37 33.86
C ARG A 448 -27.07 -6.26 34.69
N GLY A 449 -25.98 -5.81 35.30
CA GLY A 449 -25.82 -4.60 36.11
C GLY A 449 -25.53 -5.02 37.56
N ASP A 450 -24.26 -4.89 37.96
CA ASP A 450 -23.74 -4.58 39.30
C ASP A 450 -23.90 -5.50 40.54
N ARG A 451 -22.91 -5.30 41.43
CA ARG A 451 -22.67 -5.80 42.82
C ARG A 451 -21.84 -7.09 42.88
N LEU A 452 -20.67 -7.14 43.55
CA LEU A 452 -20.41 -6.72 44.92
C LEU A 452 -18.95 -6.26 45.14
N ARG A 453 -18.81 -5.12 45.82
CA ARG A 453 -17.61 -4.71 46.59
C ARG A 453 -17.81 -5.07 48.07
N ARG A 454 -16.66 -5.16 48.78
CA ARG A 454 -16.43 -5.18 50.25
C ARG A 454 -16.46 -6.60 50.84
N ALA A 455 -15.58 -7.02 51.74
CA ALA A 455 -14.59 -6.37 52.62
C ALA A 455 -13.49 -7.43 52.94
N ARG A 456 -12.27 -7.16 53.41
CA ARG A 456 -11.87 -6.32 54.55
C ARG A 456 -10.38 -5.94 54.45
N ARG A 457 -10.12 -4.71 54.89
CA ARG A 457 -8.83 -4.09 55.22
C ARG A 457 -8.34 -4.52 56.61
N ARG A 458 -7.03 -4.32 56.88
CA ARG A 458 -6.39 -3.50 57.96
C ARG A 458 -4.93 -4.00 58.16
N SER A 459 -3.84 -3.23 57.94
CA SER A 459 -3.22 -2.14 58.74
C SER A 459 -3.14 -2.47 60.24
N ALA A 460 -2.03 -2.34 60.98
CA ALA A 460 -0.90 -1.41 60.91
C ALA A 460 0.28 -1.95 61.76
N ALA A 461 1.37 -1.18 61.73
CA ALA A 461 2.72 -1.36 62.24
C ALA A 461 2.95 -1.70 63.73
N ARG A 462 4.13 -2.30 63.98
CA ARG A 462 5.04 -2.26 65.16
C ARG A 462 6.31 -3.01 64.70
N GLY A 463 7.57 -2.69 64.95
CA GLY A 463 8.26 -1.76 65.84
C GLY A 463 9.62 -2.40 66.20
N ARG A 464 10.73 -1.76 65.79
CA ARG A 464 12.11 -1.74 66.35
C ARG A 464 12.91 -3.03 66.67
N ALA A 465 14.18 -2.97 66.20
CA ALA A 465 15.45 -3.32 66.87
C ALA A 465 15.79 -4.79 67.19
N HIS A 466 16.76 -5.36 66.45
CA HIS A 466 18.12 -5.65 66.96
C HIS A 466 19.06 -6.10 65.81
N LEU A 467 20.07 -5.28 65.54
CA LEU A 467 21.42 -5.67 65.08
C LEU A 467 22.12 -6.25 66.33
N ASP A 468 22.92 -7.30 66.34
CA ASP A 468 24.16 -7.68 65.67
C ASP A 468 24.24 -9.22 65.89
N GLU A 469 24.85 -10.07 65.09
CA GLU A 469 26.30 -10.29 65.00
C GLU A 469 26.43 -11.55 64.12
N GLY A 470 27.24 -11.53 63.06
CA GLY A 470 27.46 -12.72 62.22
C GLY A 470 27.56 -12.45 60.72
N ARG A 471 27.15 -11.27 60.25
CA ARG A 471 27.27 -10.87 58.85
C ARG A 471 28.46 -9.93 58.54
N ARG A 472 29.46 -9.88 59.41
CA ARG A 472 30.69 -9.10 59.18
C ARG A 472 31.95 -9.92 58.90
N VAL A 473 31.89 -11.25 58.89
CA VAL A 473 33.05 -12.11 58.60
C VAL A 473 33.11 -12.58 57.13
N VAL A 474 31.98 -12.63 56.41
CA VAL A 474 31.96 -13.16 55.02
C VAL A 474 32.29 -12.09 53.95
N VAL A 475 32.14 -10.80 54.25
CA VAL A 475 32.32 -9.73 53.26
C VAL A 475 33.78 -9.24 53.14
N ARG A 476 34.66 -9.55 54.11
CA ARG A 476 36.08 -9.15 54.07
C ARG A 476 37.01 -10.19 53.42
N ALA A 477 36.59 -11.44 53.25
CA ALA A 477 37.40 -12.47 52.58
C ALA A 477 37.31 -12.41 51.03
N LEU A 478 36.26 -11.82 50.47
CA LEU A 478 36.06 -11.74 49.01
C LEU A 478 36.75 -10.54 48.34
N VAL A 479 37.27 -9.58 49.11
CA VAL A 479 37.93 -8.38 48.56
C VAL A 479 39.44 -8.58 48.38
N CYS A 480 40.08 -9.53 49.08
CA CYS A 480 41.53 -9.76 48.96
C CYS A 480 41.92 -10.70 47.80
N VAL A 481 41.01 -11.51 47.26
CA VAL A 481 41.29 -12.36 46.06
C VAL A 481 41.13 -11.55 44.76
N ALA A 482 40.38 -10.46 44.77
CA ALA A 482 40.18 -9.61 43.59
C ALA A 482 41.35 -8.65 43.28
N VAL A 483 42.28 -8.46 44.23
CA VAL A 483 43.41 -7.51 44.07
C VAL A 483 44.72 -8.23 43.73
N ALA A 484 44.85 -9.54 43.98
CA ALA A 484 46.07 -10.31 43.68
C ALA A 484 46.19 -10.79 42.22
N LEU A 485 45.15 -10.63 41.39
CA LEU A 485 45.20 -10.89 39.94
C LEU A 485 45.55 -9.65 39.09
N ALA A 486 45.86 -8.51 39.73
CA ALA A 486 46.14 -7.24 39.07
C ALA A 486 47.63 -6.90 38.92
N LEU A 487 48.56 -7.79 39.28
CA LEU A 487 50.01 -7.57 39.15
C LEU A 487 50.73 -8.82 38.63
N ALA A 488 50.44 -9.20 37.39
CA ALA A 488 51.41 -9.93 36.57
C ALA A 488 52.09 -8.91 35.62
N PRO A 489 53.42 -8.96 35.44
CA PRO A 489 54.10 -8.08 34.50
C PRO A 489 53.47 -8.25 33.11
N ALA A 490 53.29 -7.15 32.41
CA ALA A 490 52.93 -7.11 31.00
C ALA A 490 54.02 -7.82 30.17
N ALA A 491 53.97 -9.14 30.14
CA ALA A 491 54.74 -9.96 29.22
C ALA A 491 54.17 -9.69 27.83
N SER A 492 54.94 -8.92 27.05
CA SER A 492 54.84 -8.77 25.61
C SER A 492 53.45 -8.36 25.09
N ALA A 493 53.34 -7.10 24.68
CA ALA A 493 52.41 -6.71 23.63
C ALA A 493 52.76 -7.50 22.35
N GLN A 494 52.36 -8.77 22.30
CA GLN A 494 52.36 -9.58 21.09
C GLN A 494 51.47 -8.81 20.13
N ALA A 495 52.05 -8.29 19.06
CA ALA A 495 51.32 -7.63 17.99
C ALA A 495 50.11 -8.48 17.64
N ARG A 496 48.90 -7.98 17.99
CA ARG A 496 47.65 -8.69 17.74
C ARG A 496 47.65 -9.08 16.26
N PRO A 497 47.35 -10.34 15.89
CA PRO A 497 47.42 -10.75 14.50
C PRO A 497 46.51 -9.82 13.70
N ASN A 498 47.13 -9.04 12.81
CA ASN A 498 46.42 -8.13 11.92
C ASN A 498 45.43 -9.00 11.13
N TRP A 499 44.13 -8.77 11.32
CA TRP A 499 43.12 -9.49 10.55
C TRP A 499 43.43 -9.34 9.05
N GLN A 500 43.42 -10.46 8.34
CA GLN A 500 43.53 -10.51 6.90
C GLN A 500 42.29 -11.19 6.34
N ALA A 501 41.65 -10.56 5.36
CA ALA A 501 40.52 -11.16 4.68
C ALA A 501 40.97 -12.44 3.95
N ASN A 502 40.33 -13.57 4.25
CA ASN A 502 40.67 -14.86 3.64
C ASN A 502 40.05 -14.98 2.23
N VAL A 503 40.63 -14.27 1.28
CA VAL A 503 40.20 -14.23 -0.13
C VAL A 503 40.24 -15.61 -0.76
N SER A 504 41.28 -16.41 -0.49
CA SER A 504 41.44 -17.75 -1.07
C SER A 504 40.35 -18.71 -0.59
N ALA A 505 39.99 -18.70 0.70
CA ALA A 505 38.88 -19.52 1.19
C ALA A 505 37.53 -19.05 0.62
N ALA A 506 37.31 -17.74 0.54
CA ALA A 506 36.10 -17.18 -0.06
C ALA A 506 35.99 -17.52 -1.56
N ALA A 507 37.11 -17.50 -2.29
CA ALA A 507 37.20 -17.89 -3.69
C ALA A 507 36.86 -19.38 -3.89
N ARG A 508 37.48 -20.28 -3.12
CA ARG A 508 37.17 -21.73 -3.17
C ARG A 508 35.71 -22.03 -2.85
N TYR A 509 35.14 -21.31 -1.89
CA TYR A 509 33.71 -21.46 -1.60
C TYR A 509 32.85 -21.00 -2.75
N ALA A 510 33.13 -19.84 -3.36
CA ALA A 510 32.39 -19.34 -4.51
C ALA A 510 32.49 -20.30 -5.72
N GLU A 511 33.66 -20.89 -5.97
CA GLU A 511 33.87 -21.93 -7.00
C GLU A 511 32.97 -23.14 -6.85
N ALA A 512 32.63 -23.52 -5.62
CA ALA A 512 31.76 -24.66 -5.33
C ALA A 512 30.26 -24.30 -5.39
N ARG A 513 29.90 -23.08 -5.80
CA ARG A 513 28.50 -22.63 -5.89
C ARG A 513 28.06 -22.53 -7.35
N ALA A 514 26.77 -22.75 -7.57
CA ALA A 514 26.10 -22.49 -8.83
C ALA A 514 25.82 -20.99 -8.97
N GLY A 515 26.30 -20.39 -10.05
CA GLY A 515 26.09 -18.98 -10.33
C GLY A 515 27.33 -18.31 -10.89
N VAL A 516 27.31 -16.97 -10.89
CA VAL A 516 28.44 -16.15 -11.28
C VAL A 516 28.65 -15.09 -10.19
N GLU A 517 29.69 -15.27 -9.39
CA GLU A 517 29.99 -14.47 -8.22
C GLU A 517 31.16 -13.51 -8.46
N SER A 518 31.12 -12.38 -7.78
CA SER A 518 32.24 -11.46 -7.64
C SER A 518 32.18 -10.84 -6.25
N PHE A 519 33.34 -10.65 -5.63
CA PHE A 519 33.39 -10.01 -4.33
C PHE A 519 34.61 -9.14 -4.18
N ALA A 520 34.47 -8.10 -3.37
CA ALA A 520 35.55 -7.22 -2.98
C ALA A 520 35.43 -6.84 -1.50
N VAL A 521 36.57 -6.59 -0.88
CA VAL A 521 36.70 -6.11 0.49
C VAL A 521 37.72 -4.97 0.53
N VAL A 522 37.33 -3.85 1.13
CA VAL A 522 38.26 -2.80 1.55
C VAL A 522 38.58 -3.05 3.01
N THR A 523 39.84 -3.39 3.29
CA THR A 523 40.31 -3.70 4.65
C THR A 523 40.45 -2.45 5.51
N GLU A 524 40.74 -2.63 6.80
CA GLU A 524 40.99 -1.54 7.75
C GLU A 524 42.11 -0.59 7.31
N ARG A 525 43.08 -1.10 6.55
CA ARG A 525 44.21 -0.33 5.99
C ARG A 525 43.89 0.29 4.62
N GLY A 526 42.63 0.25 4.19
CA GLY A 526 42.21 0.75 2.88
C GLY A 526 42.60 -0.13 1.69
N ARG A 527 43.19 -1.31 1.92
CA ARG A 527 43.60 -2.22 0.83
C ARG A 527 42.36 -2.87 0.22
N LEU A 528 42.23 -2.78 -1.10
CA LEU A 528 41.18 -3.46 -1.85
C LEU A 528 41.64 -4.86 -2.24
N LEU A 529 40.90 -5.88 -1.82
CA LEU A 529 41.11 -7.28 -2.16
C LEU A 529 39.82 -7.86 -2.74
N GLY A 530 39.88 -8.94 -3.52
CA GLY A 530 38.68 -9.55 -4.06
C GLY A 530 38.91 -10.51 -5.22
N ARG A 531 37.83 -11.09 -5.73
CA ARG A 531 37.81 -11.99 -6.89
C ARG A 531 36.81 -11.49 -7.93
N PHE A 532 37.22 -11.47 -9.20
CA PHE A 532 36.44 -10.94 -10.32
C PHE A 532 35.83 -9.56 -10.03
N LYS A 533 36.52 -8.76 -9.20
CA LYS A 533 35.98 -7.56 -8.56
C LYS A 533 35.56 -6.45 -9.54
N GLU A 534 36.08 -6.48 -10.76
CA GLU A 534 35.81 -5.53 -11.85
C GLU A 534 34.70 -6.02 -12.81
N ARG A 535 34.18 -7.25 -12.63
CA ARG A 535 33.08 -7.76 -13.45
C ARG A 535 31.81 -6.95 -13.21
N ALA A 536 31.15 -6.54 -14.29
CA ALA A 536 29.93 -5.74 -14.24
C ALA A 536 28.67 -6.59 -13.98
N TYR A 537 27.81 -6.08 -13.10
CA TYR A 537 26.51 -6.64 -12.74
C TYR A 537 25.41 -5.57 -12.86
N PRO A 538 24.15 -5.95 -13.16
CA PRO A 538 23.02 -5.06 -12.95
C PRO A 538 22.88 -4.74 -11.46
N SER A 539 22.68 -3.47 -11.13
CA SER A 539 22.71 -3.00 -9.74
C SER A 539 21.57 -3.54 -8.89
N ALA A 540 20.42 -3.79 -9.51
CA ALA A 540 19.14 -3.89 -8.83
C ALA A 540 19.04 -2.76 -7.79
N SER A 541 18.46 -3.03 -6.62
CA SER A 541 18.27 -2.06 -5.54
C SER A 541 19.55 -1.59 -4.82
N VAL A 542 20.74 -2.06 -5.19
CA VAL A 542 22.01 -1.51 -4.66
C VAL A 542 22.17 -0.04 -5.03
N LEU A 543 21.71 0.37 -6.23
CA LEU A 543 21.75 1.77 -6.70
C LEU A 543 21.10 2.75 -5.72
N LYS A 544 20.08 2.33 -4.98
CA LYS A 544 19.34 3.19 -4.03
C LYS A 544 20.25 3.78 -2.94
N ALA A 545 21.31 3.07 -2.54
CA ALA A 545 22.29 3.62 -1.60
C ALA A 545 23.02 4.83 -2.19
N MET A 546 23.32 4.80 -3.49
CA MET A 546 23.91 5.95 -4.21
C MET A 546 22.89 7.07 -4.39
N LEU A 547 21.61 6.75 -4.69
CA LEU A 547 20.54 7.76 -4.80
C LEU A 547 20.38 8.57 -3.52
N LEU A 548 20.38 7.90 -2.36
CA LEU A 548 20.36 8.55 -1.04
C LEU A 548 21.48 9.60 -0.94
N VAL A 549 22.73 9.19 -1.15
CA VAL A 549 23.87 10.10 -0.95
C VAL A 549 23.91 11.19 -2.02
N ALA A 550 23.58 10.88 -3.26
CA ALA A 550 23.51 11.86 -4.35
C ALA A 550 22.44 12.94 -4.07
N TYR A 551 21.26 12.54 -3.60
CA TYR A 551 20.21 13.47 -3.21
C TYR A 551 20.66 14.40 -2.08
N LEU A 552 21.24 13.83 -1.02
CA LEU A 552 21.74 14.61 0.12
C LEU A 552 22.85 15.60 -0.28
N ASN A 553 23.61 15.32 -1.34
CA ASN A 553 24.65 16.20 -1.86
C ASN A 553 24.13 17.33 -2.77
N ARG A 554 22.84 17.36 -3.15
CA ARG A 554 22.30 18.44 -3.98
C ARG A 554 22.52 19.80 -3.29
N PRO A 555 22.92 20.86 -4.01
CA PRO A 555 23.16 22.19 -3.42
C PRO A 555 22.00 22.68 -2.55
N ALA A 556 20.77 22.51 -3.03
CA ALA A 556 19.54 22.90 -2.33
C ALA A 556 19.20 22.06 -1.07
N VAL A 557 19.90 20.94 -0.82
CA VAL A 557 19.62 20.00 0.29
C VAL A 557 20.79 19.93 1.27
N ARG A 558 22.03 20.01 0.76
CA ARG A 558 23.27 19.76 1.50
C ARG A 558 23.41 20.57 2.78
N GLY A 559 23.01 21.85 2.74
CA GLY A 559 23.20 22.81 3.82
C GLY A 559 22.07 22.87 4.84
N ARG A 560 20.87 22.34 4.51
CA ARG A 560 19.65 22.49 5.32
C ARG A 560 19.17 21.17 5.94
N PRO A 561 18.35 21.21 7.00
CA PRO A 561 17.64 20.02 7.48
C PRO A 561 16.77 19.40 6.37
N LEU A 562 16.61 18.07 6.41
CA LEU A 562 15.60 17.41 5.60
C LEU A 562 14.20 17.80 6.10
N ASN A 563 13.26 17.93 5.19
CA ASN A 563 11.83 18.06 5.53
C ASN A 563 11.16 16.67 5.54
N ASP A 564 9.90 16.59 5.99
CA ASP A 564 9.20 15.31 6.10
C ASP A 564 8.94 14.63 4.75
N ASN A 565 8.79 15.38 3.65
CA ASN A 565 8.60 14.79 2.31
C ASN A 565 9.85 14.02 1.93
N GLU A 566 11.01 14.65 2.09
CA GLU A 566 12.30 14.02 1.80
C GLU A 566 12.51 12.77 2.68
N ARG A 567 12.17 12.86 3.97
CA ARG A 567 12.21 11.69 4.86
C ARG A 567 11.26 10.59 4.41
N GLY A 568 10.03 10.96 4.04
CA GLY A 568 8.97 10.08 3.56
C GLY A 568 9.30 9.39 2.23
N LEU A 569 10.31 9.85 1.48
CA LEU A 569 10.81 9.20 0.27
C LEU A 569 12.07 8.38 0.53
N LEU A 570 13.04 8.96 1.25
CA LEU A 570 14.33 8.33 1.50
C LEU A 570 14.21 7.12 2.43
N GLU A 571 13.33 7.19 3.43
CA GLU A 571 13.16 6.10 4.40
C GLU A 571 12.58 4.81 3.77
N PRO A 572 11.42 4.83 3.08
CA PRO A 572 10.91 3.66 2.36
C PRO A 572 11.89 3.11 1.32
N MET A 573 12.56 4.01 0.57
CA MET A 573 13.54 3.62 -0.44
C MET A 573 14.69 2.80 0.16
N ILE A 574 15.21 3.19 1.32
CA ILE A 574 16.39 2.54 1.87
C ILE A 574 16.03 1.36 2.75
N ARG A 575 15.05 1.51 3.66
CA ARG A 575 14.76 0.50 4.68
C ARG A 575 13.94 -0.67 4.15
N TRP A 576 12.96 -0.40 3.29
CA TRP A 576 12.07 -1.41 2.68
C TRP A 576 12.36 -1.63 1.19
N SER A 577 13.27 -0.86 0.61
CA SER A 577 13.65 -0.99 -0.79
C SER A 577 12.54 -0.61 -1.80
N ALA A 578 11.63 0.29 -1.42
CA ALA A 578 10.56 0.80 -2.30
C ALA A 578 11.11 1.34 -3.63
N ASN A 579 10.50 0.97 -4.75
CA ASN A 579 11.03 1.22 -6.09
C ASN A 579 10.65 2.61 -6.63
N GLU A 580 9.55 3.15 -6.16
CA GLU A 580 8.90 4.32 -6.71
C GLU A 580 9.62 5.60 -6.28
N PRO A 581 10.01 5.78 -4.99
CA PRO A 581 10.95 6.82 -4.62
C PRO A 581 12.28 6.71 -5.38
N ALA A 582 12.75 5.50 -5.70
CA ALA A 582 13.98 5.33 -6.47
C ALA A 582 13.83 5.79 -7.93
N THR A 583 12.72 5.46 -8.58
CA THR A 583 12.39 5.98 -9.91
C THR A 583 12.33 7.51 -9.90
N TYR A 584 11.71 8.11 -8.89
CA TYR A 584 11.70 9.57 -8.69
C TYR A 584 13.12 10.13 -8.58
N PHE A 585 13.95 9.59 -7.68
CA PHE A 585 15.31 10.11 -7.47
C PHE A 585 16.23 9.89 -8.67
N VAL A 586 16.07 8.80 -9.43
CA VAL A 586 16.82 8.60 -10.69
C VAL A 586 16.48 9.69 -11.70
N ARG A 587 15.18 9.99 -11.90
CA ARG A 587 14.73 11.04 -12.82
C ARG A 587 15.17 12.43 -12.34
N LEU A 588 15.04 12.70 -11.03
CA LEU A 588 15.40 13.97 -10.42
C LEU A 588 16.90 14.27 -10.49
N LEU A 589 17.74 13.25 -10.27
CA LEU A 589 19.19 13.43 -10.23
C LEU A 589 19.79 13.37 -11.64
N GLY A 590 19.34 12.44 -12.48
CA GLY A 590 19.96 12.16 -13.77
C GLY A 590 21.40 11.63 -13.64
N ARG A 591 22.13 11.60 -14.75
CA ARG A 591 23.48 11.04 -14.84
C ARG A 591 24.53 11.84 -14.06
N GLY A 592 24.51 13.18 -14.16
CA GLY A 592 25.58 14.05 -13.66
C GLY A 592 25.90 13.88 -12.16
N PRO A 593 24.93 14.09 -11.24
CA PRO A 593 25.15 13.92 -9.80
C PRO A 593 25.61 12.51 -9.40
N LEU A 594 25.10 11.46 -10.07
CA LEU A 594 25.48 10.08 -9.78
C LEU A 594 26.88 9.74 -10.29
N ASN A 595 27.26 10.21 -11.48
CA ASN A 595 28.63 10.06 -12.00
C ASN A 595 29.64 10.80 -11.13
N ARG A 596 29.36 12.06 -10.73
CA ARG A 596 30.23 12.79 -9.78
C ARG A 596 30.36 12.08 -8.43
N LEU A 597 29.29 11.46 -7.95
CA LEU A 597 29.34 10.66 -6.72
C LEU A 597 30.23 9.43 -6.92
N ALA A 598 30.09 8.74 -8.06
CA ALA A 598 30.90 7.57 -8.43
C ALA A 598 32.39 7.93 -8.54
N GLU A 599 32.72 9.04 -9.22
CA GLU A 599 34.08 9.58 -9.33
C GLU A 599 34.69 9.88 -7.95
N ARG A 600 33.96 10.61 -7.10
CA ARG A 600 34.38 10.90 -5.71
C ARG A 600 34.55 9.64 -4.86
N ALA A 601 33.78 8.60 -5.15
CA ALA A 601 33.92 7.30 -4.51
C ALA A 601 35.10 6.49 -5.06
N GLY A 602 35.72 6.91 -6.16
CA GLY A 602 36.76 6.18 -6.88
C GLY A 602 36.23 4.96 -7.62
N MET A 603 34.97 5.02 -8.05
CA MET A 603 34.33 3.99 -8.89
C MET A 603 34.73 4.21 -10.35
N ARG A 604 35.12 3.15 -11.04
CA ARG A 604 35.61 3.22 -12.44
C ARG A 604 34.67 2.59 -13.46
N HIS A 605 33.74 1.76 -13.01
CA HIS A 605 32.92 0.93 -13.89
C HIS A 605 31.41 1.17 -13.68
N PHE A 606 31.05 2.23 -12.95
CA PHE A 606 29.66 2.61 -12.75
C PHE A 606 29.05 3.15 -14.04
N HIS A 607 27.90 2.61 -14.42
CA HIS A 607 27.12 3.13 -15.55
C HIS A 607 25.65 3.23 -15.17
N LEU A 608 25.11 4.45 -15.12
CA LEU A 608 23.69 4.67 -14.89
C LEU A 608 22.85 4.28 -16.11
N VAL A 609 21.85 3.43 -15.89
CA VAL A 609 20.69 3.29 -16.79
C VAL A 609 19.53 4.04 -16.14
N ILE A 610 18.83 4.88 -16.90
CA ILE A 610 17.70 5.67 -16.36
C ILE A 610 16.44 4.79 -16.26
N SER A 611 16.17 3.98 -17.27
CA SER A 611 15.02 3.07 -17.28
C SER A 611 15.36 1.78 -18.04
N PRO A 612 15.14 0.59 -17.43
CA PRO A 612 14.86 0.37 -16.00
C PRO A 612 16.13 0.56 -15.17
N TRP A 613 16.08 1.43 -14.14
CA TRP A 613 17.27 1.83 -13.37
C TRP A 613 18.01 0.69 -12.68
N GLY A 614 17.33 -0.41 -12.37
CA GLY A 614 17.94 -1.61 -11.78
C GLY A 614 18.96 -2.31 -12.67
N THR A 615 19.04 -1.96 -13.95
CA THR A 615 20.01 -2.50 -14.91
C THR A 615 21.31 -1.70 -15.01
N SER A 616 21.41 -0.60 -14.24
CA SER A 616 22.66 0.17 -14.07
C SER A 616 23.82 -0.75 -13.74
N LYS A 617 25.00 -0.52 -14.32
CA LYS A 617 26.15 -1.38 -14.13
C LYS A 617 26.93 -0.96 -12.88
N ILE A 618 27.23 -1.95 -12.04
CA ILE A 618 28.09 -1.84 -10.86
C ILE A 618 29.10 -2.99 -10.86
N THR A 619 30.21 -2.80 -10.14
CA THR A 619 31.19 -3.85 -9.86
C THR A 619 31.37 -4.01 -8.35
N ALA A 620 31.93 -5.14 -7.91
CA ALA A 620 32.18 -5.36 -6.48
C ALA A 620 33.24 -4.38 -5.97
N GLU A 621 34.28 -4.10 -6.77
CA GLU A 621 35.28 -3.08 -6.46
C GLU A 621 34.63 -1.71 -6.22
N ASP A 622 33.82 -1.24 -7.17
CA ASP A 622 33.19 0.07 -7.09
C ASP A 622 32.32 0.21 -5.84
N GLN A 623 31.49 -0.80 -5.55
CA GLN A 623 30.61 -0.74 -4.40
C GLN A 623 31.35 -0.85 -3.06
N ALA A 624 32.43 -1.64 -2.98
CA ALA A 624 33.27 -1.70 -1.79
C ALA A 624 34.00 -0.36 -1.54
N ARG A 625 34.46 0.31 -2.60
CA ARG A 625 35.04 1.66 -2.49
C ARG A 625 33.99 2.69 -2.05
N TYR A 626 32.79 2.63 -2.61
CA TYR A 626 31.68 3.49 -2.25
C TYR A 626 31.31 3.35 -0.77
N PHE A 627 31.07 2.12 -0.28
CA PHE A 627 30.70 1.90 1.12
C PHE A 627 31.84 2.20 2.10
N ALA A 628 33.11 1.99 1.72
CA ALA A 628 34.25 2.42 2.54
C ALA A 628 34.29 3.94 2.74
N ARG A 629 33.76 4.72 1.78
CA ARG A 629 33.78 6.19 1.78
C ARG A 629 32.41 6.83 2.05
N VAL A 630 31.36 6.05 2.30
CA VAL A 630 29.96 6.55 2.34
C VAL A 630 29.77 7.75 3.27
N ASP A 631 30.43 7.76 4.43
CA ASP A 631 30.35 8.90 5.36
C ASP A 631 31.08 10.14 4.85
N LEU A 632 32.22 9.97 4.18
CA LEU A 632 32.96 11.07 3.56
C LEU A 632 32.19 11.66 2.37
N LEU A 633 31.50 10.81 1.63
CA LEU A 633 30.65 11.18 0.50
C LEU A 633 29.37 11.89 0.97
N THR A 634 28.88 11.58 2.17
CA THR A 634 27.67 12.17 2.75
C THR A 634 27.97 13.51 3.45
N PRO A 635 27.18 14.57 3.20
CA PRO A 635 27.34 15.85 3.89
C PRO A 635 27.25 15.70 5.41
N ARG A 636 28.11 16.41 6.15
CA ARG A 636 28.26 16.29 7.62
C ARG A 636 26.91 16.29 8.36
N ARG A 637 26.02 17.23 8.03
CA ARG A 637 24.66 17.36 8.62
C ARG A 637 23.80 16.09 8.46
N HIS A 638 23.94 15.39 7.34
CA HIS A 638 23.06 14.28 6.95
C HIS A 638 23.65 12.89 7.25
N ARG A 639 24.89 12.81 7.74
CA ARG A 639 25.58 11.54 8.02
C ARG A 639 24.80 10.66 9.00
N SER A 640 24.34 11.23 10.11
CA SER A 640 23.57 10.50 11.12
C SER A 640 22.28 9.92 10.53
N TYR A 641 21.58 10.69 9.69
CA TYR A 641 20.36 10.27 9.00
C TYR A 641 20.64 9.11 8.03
N ALA A 642 21.62 9.27 7.13
CA ALA A 642 21.97 8.23 6.16
C ALA A 642 22.42 6.93 6.83
N ARG A 643 23.25 7.04 7.89
CA ARG A 643 23.69 5.90 8.70
C ARG A 643 22.52 5.21 9.39
N ARG A 644 21.57 5.97 9.96
CA ARG A 644 20.38 5.37 10.57
C ARG A 644 19.63 4.51 9.55
N LEU A 645 19.35 5.04 8.36
CA LEU A 645 18.62 4.31 7.32
C LEU A 645 19.35 3.01 6.90
N LEU A 646 20.65 3.09 6.64
CA LEU A 646 21.45 1.93 6.23
C LEU A 646 21.63 0.90 7.36
N ALA A 647 21.57 1.34 8.63
CA ALA A 647 21.62 0.47 9.80
C ALA A 647 20.27 -0.20 10.08
N THR A 648 19.16 0.45 9.77
CA THR A 648 17.79 0.00 10.10
C THR A 648 17.01 -0.56 8.90
N VAL A 649 17.71 -1.00 7.85
CA VAL A 649 17.15 -1.89 6.82
C VAL A 649 16.41 -3.05 7.50
N VAL A 650 15.16 -3.28 7.09
CA VAL A 650 14.21 -4.12 7.82
C VAL A 650 14.67 -5.56 7.97
N PRO A 651 14.26 -6.27 9.04
CA PRO A 651 14.74 -7.62 9.34
C PRO A 651 14.67 -8.61 8.16
N SER A 652 13.58 -8.58 7.38
CA SER A 652 13.39 -9.46 6.21
C SER A 652 14.41 -9.25 5.09
N GLN A 653 15.13 -8.12 5.07
CA GLN A 653 16.19 -7.81 4.08
C GLN A 653 17.61 -7.95 4.66
N ARG A 654 17.75 -8.45 5.89
CA ARG A 654 19.04 -8.66 6.57
C ARG A 654 19.56 -10.11 6.43
N TRP A 655 19.41 -10.70 5.25
CA TRP A 655 20.00 -11.98 4.84
C TRP A 655 21.42 -11.79 4.29
N GLY A 656 22.22 -12.84 4.02
CA GLY A 656 23.56 -12.69 3.41
C GLY A 656 24.67 -12.26 4.38
N ILE A 657 25.17 -11.02 4.25
CA ILE A 657 26.28 -10.45 5.05
C ILE A 657 25.91 -10.27 6.55
N PRO A 658 24.73 -9.74 6.94
CA PRO A 658 24.43 -9.44 8.34
C PRO A 658 24.55 -10.63 9.31
N PRO A 659 24.13 -11.87 8.95
CA PRO A 659 24.40 -13.06 9.78
C PRO A 659 25.88 -13.41 9.95
N ALA A 660 26.77 -12.94 9.07
CA ALA A 660 28.22 -13.16 9.15
C ALA A 660 28.99 -12.01 9.84
N ARG A 661 28.28 -10.97 10.28
CA ARG A 661 28.85 -9.82 10.99
C ARG A 661 29.45 -10.26 12.33
N PRO A 662 30.72 -9.93 12.63
CA PRO A 662 31.30 -10.25 13.94
C PRO A 662 30.63 -9.49 15.09
N ASP A 663 30.68 -10.06 16.29
CA ASP A 663 30.12 -9.46 17.49
C ASP A 663 30.79 -8.12 17.82
N GLY A 664 29.99 -7.16 18.31
CA GLY A 664 30.45 -5.80 18.60
C GLY A 664 30.65 -4.89 17.38
N TRP A 665 30.51 -5.39 16.14
CA TRP A 665 30.56 -4.57 14.94
C TRP A 665 29.18 -4.04 14.55
N LYS A 666 29.08 -2.76 14.18
CA LYS A 666 27.88 -2.19 13.53
C LYS A 666 27.89 -2.52 12.04
N ILE A 667 26.71 -2.62 11.42
CA ILE A 667 26.57 -2.85 9.98
C ILE A 667 25.63 -1.82 9.35
N PHE A 668 26.07 -1.26 8.22
CA PHE A 668 25.32 -0.37 7.35
C PHE A 668 25.28 -1.03 5.98
N LEU A 669 24.10 -1.37 5.47
CA LEU A 669 23.99 -2.20 4.27
C LEU A 669 22.93 -1.73 3.28
N LYS A 670 23.05 -2.22 2.04
CA LYS A 670 21.94 -2.27 1.09
C LYS A 670 22.00 -3.57 0.29
N GLY A 671 20.84 -4.22 0.14
CA GLY A 671 20.65 -5.36 -0.75
C GLY A 671 20.04 -4.96 -2.10
N GLY A 672 20.25 -5.81 -3.10
CA GLY A 672 19.58 -5.75 -4.39
C GLY A 672 19.31 -7.14 -4.93
N TRP A 673 18.07 -7.41 -5.35
CA TRP A 673 17.67 -8.65 -5.99
C TRP A 673 16.69 -8.37 -7.13
N GLY A 674 16.61 -9.30 -8.09
CA GLY A 674 15.65 -9.25 -9.19
C GLY A 674 14.25 -9.70 -8.75
N SER A 675 13.52 -10.40 -9.62
CA SER A 675 12.18 -10.96 -9.35
C SER A 675 12.13 -12.09 -8.30
N GLY A 676 13.20 -12.31 -7.52
CA GLY A 676 13.29 -13.41 -6.55
C GLY A 676 13.72 -14.76 -7.15
N THR A 677 13.93 -14.84 -8.46
CA THR A 677 14.34 -16.08 -9.17
C THR A 677 15.78 -16.52 -8.89
N GLY A 678 16.60 -15.67 -8.25
CA GLY A 678 18.04 -15.89 -8.12
C GLY A 678 18.87 -15.34 -9.28
N TRP A 679 18.23 -14.78 -10.32
CA TRP A 679 18.94 -14.15 -11.43
C TRP A 679 19.91 -13.06 -10.96
N VAL A 680 19.53 -12.26 -9.96
CA VAL A 680 20.38 -11.24 -9.31
C VAL A 680 20.14 -11.33 -7.81
N THR A 681 21.21 -11.48 -7.03
CA THR A 681 21.19 -11.45 -5.57
C THR A 681 22.48 -10.78 -5.09
N HIS A 682 22.39 -9.61 -4.47
CA HIS A 682 23.53 -8.75 -4.14
C HIS A 682 23.40 -8.20 -2.72
N GLN A 683 24.53 -8.05 -2.05
CA GLN A 683 24.62 -7.22 -0.86
C GLN A 683 25.96 -6.49 -0.78
N VAL A 684 25.87 -5.26 -0.28
CA VAL A 684 26.99 -4.37 -0.06
C VAL A 684 26.88 -3.79 1.34
N ALA A 685 28.00 -3.65 2.03
CA ALA A 685 28.00 -3.25 3.43
C ALA A 685 29.27 -2.51 3.85
N LEU A 686 29.10 -1.70 4.89
CA LEU A 686 30.15 -1.17 5.75
C LEU A 686 29.98 -1.77 7.14
N LEU A 687 31.06 -2.35 7.66
CA LEU A 687 31.20 -2.79 9.05
C LEU A 687 32.07 -1.79 9.81
N GLU A 688 31.68 -1.48 11.03
CA GLU A 688 32.41 -0.53 11.88
C GLU A 688 32.47 -0.97 13.34
N ARG A 689 33.65 -0.83 13.96
CA ARG A 689 33.86 -0.99 15.41
C ARG A 689 34.88 0.04 15.90
N GLY A 690 34.41 1.08 16.59
CA GLY A 690 35.27 2.21 16.97
C GLY A 690 35.81 2.93 15.73
N ASN A 691 37.14 3.10 15.64
CA ASN A 691 37.82 3.67 14.47
C ASN A 691 38.06 2.65 13.33
N ARG A 692 37.73 1.38 13.56
CA ARG A 692 37.99 0.28 12.62
C ARG A 692 36.84 0.13 11.63
N ARG A 693 37.17 0.01 10.34
CA ARG A 693 36.19 -0.05 9.25
C ARG A 693 36.57 -1.11 8.22
N VAL A 694 35.59 -1.90 7.79
CA VAL A 694 35.74 -2.87 6.70
C VAL A 694 34.54 -2.74 5.80
N SER A 695 34.74 -2.60 4.49
CA SER A 695 33.65 -2.60 3.52
C SER A 695 33.66 -3.86 2.67
N LEU A 696 32.49 -4.41 2.39
CA LEU A 696 32.30 -5.61 1.57
C LEU A 696 31.29 -5.33 0.46
N ALA A 697 31.54 -5.88 -0.71
CA ALA A 697 30.55 -6.00 -1.78
C ALA A 697 30.58 -7.42 -2.33
N ILE A 698 29.44 -8.09 -2.33
CA ILE A 698 29.30 -9.47 -2.83
C ILE A 698 28.14 -9.47 -3.82
N LEU A 699 28.46 -9.70 -5.09
CA LEU A 699 27.53 -9.63 -6.21
C LEU A 699 27.42 -11.01 -6.85
N THR A 700 26.22 -11.60 -6.86
CA THR A 700 25.95 -12.88 -7.52
C THR A 700 24.81 -12.77 -8.52
N ARG A 701 24.90 -13.54 -9.61
CA ARG A 701 23.84 -13.68 -10.62
C ARG A 701 23.72 -15.14 -11.05
N ARG A 702 22.62 -15.49 -11.72
CA ARG A 702 22.34 -16.88 -12.19
C ARG A 702 22.36 -17.91 -11.05
N ASN A 703 21.94 -17.52 -9.85
CA ASN A 703 21.76 -18.46 -8.76
C ASN A 703 20.50 -19.30 -9.05
N PRO A 704 20.44 -20.58 -8.65
CA PRO A 704 19.24 -21.41 -8.74
C PRO A 704 17.99 -20.79 -8.07
N SER A 705 18.18 -20.00 -7.01
CA SER A 705 17.11 -19.26 -6.34
C SER A 705 17.66 -18.05 -5.59
N HIS A 706 16.77 -17.14 -5.15
CA HIS A 706 17.20 -16.06 -4.27
C HIS A 706 17.81 -16.59 -2.97
N THR A 707 17.16 -17.56 -2.31
CA THR A 707 17.64 -18.22 -1.09
C THR A 707 19.05 -18.78 -1.28
N TYR A 708 19.29 -19.52 -2.37
CA TYR A 708 20.62 -20.04 -2.70
C TYR A 708 21.66 -18.92 -2.81
N GLY A 709 21.31 -17.82 -3.48
CA GLY A 709 22.17 -16.64 -3.58
C GLY A 709 22.45 -15.98 -2.23
N THR A 710 21.46 -15.92 -1.34
CA THR A 710 21.66 -15.39 0.03
C THR A 710 22.65 -16.23 0.84
N GLU A 711 22.61 -17.55 0.68
CA GLU A 711 23.56 -18.48 1.32
C GLU A 711 24.96 -18.34 0.72
N THR A 712 25.07 -18.20 -0.60
CA THR A 712 26.34 -17.94 -1.29
C THR A 712 26.97 -16.66 -0.74
N ILE A 713 26.21 -15.57 -0.62
CA ILE A 713 26.69 -14.31 -0.03
C ILE A 713 27.14 -14.52 1.42
N ARG A 714 26.34 -15.22 2.23
CA ARG A 714 26.69 -15.51 3.64
C ARG A 714 27.99 -16.27 3.73
N GLY A 715 28.15 -17.36 2.97
CA GLY A 715 29.34 -18.20 3.03
C GLY A 715 30.61 -17.51 2.54
N ILE A 716 30.51 -16.61 1.54
CA ILE A 716 31.62 -15.73 1.15
C ILE A 716 31.95 -14.76 2.29
N ALA A 717 30.94 -14.07 2.84
CA ALA A 717 31.11 -13.10 3.92
C ALA A 717 31.75 -13.71 5.18
N THR A 718 31.27 -14.89 5.63
CA THR A 718 31.82 -15.61 6.80
C THR A 718 33.32 -15.89 6.65
N ARG A 719 33.78 -16.21 5.44
CA ARG A 719 35.19 -16.50 5.17
C ARG A 719 36.04 -15.24 5.11
N LEU A 720 35.53 -14.19 4.45
CA LEU A 720 36.21 -12.90 4.41
C LEU A 720 36.37 -12.30 5.81
N LEU A 721 35.35 -12.42 6.66
CA LEU A 721 35.30 -11.83 8.00
C LEU A 721 35.88 -12.73 9.09
N ARG A 722 36.33 -13.94 8.75
CA ARG A 722 36.88 -14.88 9.73
C ARG A 722 38.09 -14.26 10.44
N GLY A 723 38.09 -14.31 11.77
CA GLY A 723 39.17 -13.75 12.59
C GLY A 723 39.10 -12.23 12.77
N LEU A 724 38.12 -11.53 12.19
CA LEU A 724 37.87 -10.12 12.48
C LEU A 724 37.22 -10.03 13.86
N ARG A 725 38.03 -9.73 14.88
CA ARG A 725 37.57 -9.48 16.25
C ARG A 725 37.25 -8.02 16.41
#